data_AF-A0A8S9I2S3-F1
#
_entry.id   AF-A0A8S9I2S3-F1
#
_cell.length_a   1.000
_cell.length_b   1.000
_cell.length_c   1.000
_cell.angle_alpha   90.00
_cell.angle_beta   90.00
_cell.angle_gamma   90.00
#
_symmetry.space_group_name_H-M   'P 1'
#
loop_
_entity.id
_entity.type
_entity.pdbx_description
1 polymer ?
#
loop_
_entity_poly.entity_id
_entity_poly.type
_entity_poly.pdbx_seq_one_letter_code
_entity_poly.pdbx_strand_id
1 'polypeptide(L)'
;MSFPFTILLPLVFLILSPYFVSFTHSKVARLGISPTTRATETVYASASTSDLKFFYYDQILDHFSFTPDSYQTFQQRYAVDSKHWAGANASAPILAFLGEEAWLEVDLHGFFQDNGPRLKALCVTKSICINVYSNDLQHRYYGMSMPFGSAKEALKNATTLGYLNAAQALVDYAAILVHVKEKYSAKHSPIIVVGASYGGITAQPVSEDASEEDHQSKDVSGDSIRRRFLDFYASRGHKVLPSASLVPEDPTVLLTIAGMLQFKPVFLGKVPRQVPSATTAQRCIRTNDLENVGRTARHHTFFEMLGNFSFGDYFKKEAIKWAWELSTVEFGLPADRVWVSIYEDDDEAFEIWKNEVGVPVERIKRMGEADNFWTSGPTGPCGPCSELYYDFHPERGTNENVDLGDDSRFIEFYNLVFMQYNKTEDGLLEPLKQKNIDTGLGLERIAQILQKVPNNYETDLIYPIIGKVLELANISYDSASDKAKTSLKVIADHMRAVVYLISDGVVPSNIGRGYVVRRLIRRAVRKGKSLGINGDGRGAFLPIVAEKVIEMSTYIDSDVKLKAPRILEEVRQEEIHFNKTLERGEKLLELKLHEALSMAGKKPCLSGKDAFVLYDTYGFPVEITAEVAEERGVSIDMDGFEAEMENQR
;
A
#
# COMPACT_ATOMS: atom_id res chain seq x y z
N MET A 1 63.39 22.21 16.18
CA MET A 1 62.11 22.28 16.92
C MET A 1 61.38 23.50 16.41
N SER A 2 60.46 23.34 15.46
CA SER A 2 59.89 24.48 14.74
C SER A 2 58.53 24.15 14.11
N PHE A 3 57.48 24.83 14.56
CA PHE A 3 56.35 25.35 13.73
C PHE A 3 56.93 26.25 12.58
N PRO A 4 56.23 26.68 11.49
CA PRO A 4 54.83 27.18 11.47
C PRO A 4 54.04 27.22 10.10
N PHE A 5 52.79 27.69 10.19
CA PHE A 5 52.05 28.67 9.34
C PHE A 5 51.78 28.50 7.80
N THR A 6 50.48 28.32 7.46
CA THR A 6 49.53 29.29 6.84
C THR A 6 49.58 29.73 5.34
N ILE A 7 48.34 29.81 4.79
CA ILE A 7 47.74 30.66 3.71
C ILE A 7 48.00 30.34 2.21
N LEU A 8 46.94 29.95 1.46
CA LEU A 8 46.21 30.73 0.41
C LEU A 8 45.53 29.79 -0.62
N LEU A 9 44.19 29.78 -0.64
CA LEU A 9 43.35 29.58 -1.85
C LEU A 9 43.61 30.76 -2.82
N PRO A 10 43.40 30.71 -4.17
CA PRO A 10 42.09 30.37 -4.75
C PRO A 10 42.03 29.85 -6.24
N LEU A 11 40.78 29.62 -6.70
CA LEU A 11 40.22 29.49 -8.08
C LEU A 11 40.31 28.12 -8.83
N VAL A 12 39.23 27.30 -8.90
CA VAL A 12 38.04 27.31 -9.84
C VAL A 12 38.30 26.36 -11.05
N PHE A 13 37.49 25.38 -11.51
CA PHE A 13 36.04 25.08 -11.58
C PHE A 13 35.79 23.54 -11.73
N LEU A 14 34.67 23.05 -11.14
CA LEU A 14 33.71 22.00 -11.60
C LEU A 14 34.16 20.64 -12.19
N ILE A 15 33.83 19.52 -11.50
CA ILE A 15 32.86 18.44 -11.86
C ILE A 15 33.12 17.19 -10.97
N LEU A 16 32.01 16.55 -10.58
CA LEU A 16 31.80 15.53 -9.55
C LEU A 16 32.76 14.32 -9.56
N SER A 17 33.20 13.95 -8.35
CA SER A 17 34.04 12.79 -8.01
C SER A 17 33.22 11.49 -7.89
N PRO A 18 33.83 10.32 -8.18
CA PRO A 18 33.19 9.00 -8.19
C PRO A 18 33.35 8.28 -6.85
N TYR A 19 32.28 7.75 -6.24
CA TYR A 19 32.31 6.64 -5.27
C TYR A 19 30.90 6.08 -5.09
N PHE A 20 30.50 5.14 -5.95
CA PHE A 20 29.45 4.17 -5.61
C PHE A 20 30.14 2.95 -5.00
N VAL A 21 30.05 2.84 -3.68
CA VAL A 21 30.21 1.57 -2.96
C VAL A 21 28.81 1.15 -2.55
N SER A 22 28.32 0.05 -3.10
CA SER A 22 27.28 -0.75 -2.45
C SER A 22 27.74 -2.21 -2.46
N PHE A 23 28.50 -2.55 -1.42
CA PHE A 23 28.52 -3.89 -0.87
C PHE A 23 27.40 -3.95 0.17
N THR A 24 26.26 -4.54 -0.16
CA THR A 24 25.26 -4.90 0.85
C THR A 24 25.54 -6.33 1.32
N HIS A 25 26.10 -6.41 2.53
CA HIS A 25 26.20 -7.62 3.32
C HIS A 25 24.80 -8.19 3.61
N SER A 26 24.46 -9.33 3.01
CA SER A 26 23.50 -10.26 3.57
C SER A 26 23.97 -11.71 3.34
N LYS A 27 24.54 -12.28 4.41
CA LYS A 27 24.75 -13.72 4.70
C LYS A 27 24.97 -14.67 3.50
N VAL A 28 26.21 -14.72 3.00
CA VAL A 28 26.77 -15.96 2.41
C VAL A 28 27.93 -16.41 3.29
N ALA A 29 27.60 -17.12 4.36
CA ALA A 29 28.57 -17.94 5.09
C ALA A 29 28.29 -19.40 4.74
N ARG A 30 28.89 -19.89 3.65
CA ARG A 30 29.16 -21.30 3.36
C ARG A 30 29.90 -21.39 2.03
N LEU A 31 31.21 -21.17 2.07
CA LEU A 31 32.23 -21.74 1.18
C LEU A 31 33.56 -21.27 1.79
N GLY A 32 34.18 -22.14 2.62
CA GLY A 32 35.33 -21.80 3.45
C GLY A 32 36.58 -21.45 2.65
N ILE A 33 36.69 -20.20 2.20
CA ILE A 33 37.86 -19.66 1.50
C ILE A 33 38.29 -18.39 2.23
N SER A 34 39.47 -18.43 2.85
CA SER A 34 40.12 -17.27 3.46
C SER A 34 40.63 -16.30 2.39
N PRO A 35 40.45 -14.98 2.52
CA PRO A 35 40.98 -14.02 1.57
C PRO A 35 42.48 -13.83 1.82
N THR A 36 43.32 -14.57 1.10
CA THR A 36 44.73 -14.18 0.94
C THR A 36 44.86 -13.22 -0.23
N THR A 37 45.09 -11.96 0.09
CA THR A 37 45.56 -10.91 -0.80
C THR A 37 46.87 -11.33 -1.48
N ARG A 38 46.86 -11.39 -2.81
CA ARG A 38 48.08 -11.25 -3.62
C ARG A 38 47.77 -10.30 -4.77
N ALA A 39 48.40 -9.14 -4.74
CA ALA A 39 48.57 -8.30 -5.91
C ALA A 39 49.41 -9.09 -6.92
N THR A 40 48.93 -9.22 -8.15
CA THR A 40 49.74 -9.69 -9.27
C THR A 40 49.51 -8.79 -10.47
N GLU A 41 50.64 -8.40 -11.05
CA GLU A 41 50.88 -7.44 -12.10
C GLU A 41 50.05 -7.68 -13.37
N THR A 42 49.67 -6.58 -14.01
CA THR A 42 49.05 -6.55 -15.33
C THR A 42 50.04 -7.09 -16.37
N VAL A 43 49.81 -8.32 -16.84
CA VAL A 43 50.50 -8.88 -18.01
C VAL A 43 49.57 -8.77 -19.21
N TYR A 44 49.85 -7.82 -20.10
CA TYR A 44 49.25 -7.79 -21.44
C TYR A 44 49.92 -8.86 -22.30
N ALA A 45 49.36 -10.07 -22.31
CA ALA A 45 49.73 -11.10 -23.27
C ALA A 45 48.84 -10.98 -24.51
N SER A 46 49.42 -10.57 -25.63
CA SER A 46 48.81 -10.70 -26.95
C SER A 46 48.70 -12.19 -27.30
N ALA A 47 47.49 -12.74 -27.30
CA ALA A 47 47.19 -14.03 -27.90
C ALA A 47 45.94 -13.91 -28.75
N SER A 48 46.10 -14.10 -30.06
CA SER A 48 45.04 -14.08 -31.05
C SER A 48 44.09 -15.28 -30.90
N THR A 49 42.84 -15.04 -31.30
CA THR A 49 41.71 -15.93 -31.60
C THR A 49 40.92 -16.45 -30.40
N SER A 50 40.04 -15.60 -29.87
CA SER A 50 38.80 -16.05 -29.24
C SER A 50 37.91 -16.75 -30.29
N ASP A 51 37.44 -17.97 -30.01
CA ASP A 51 36.41 -18.67 -30.82
C ASP A 51 35.01 -18.06 -30.63
N LEU A 52 34.93 -16.73 -30.44
CA LEU A 52 33.69 -15.99 -30.32
C LEU A 52 32.94 -16.07 -31.65
N LYS A 53 31.79 -16.75 -31.63
CA LYS A 53 30.89 -16.83 -32.78
C LYS A 53 29.79 -15.81 -32.62
N PHE A 54 29.59 -15.00 -33.66
CA PHE A 54 28.53 -14.02 -33.70
C PHE A 54 27.28 -14.58 -34.36
N PHE A 55 26.14 -14.24 -33.78
CA PHE A 55 24.83 -14.70 -34.23
C PHE A 55 23.83 -13.55 -34.20
N TYR A 56 22.72 -13.76 -34.91
CA TYR A 56 21.60 -12.85 -34.96
C TYR A 56 20.32 -13.57 -34.52
N TYR A 57 19.37 -12.83 -33.97
CA TYR A 57 18.02 -13.29 -33.68
C TYR A 57 17.03 -12.15 -33.88
N ASP A 58 15.80 -12.51 -34.21
CA ASP A 58 14.72 -11.56 -34.37
C ASP A 58 14.08 -11.28 -33.00
N GLN A 59 13.91 -10.00 -32.68
CA GLN A 59 13.28 -9.56 -31.44
C GLN A 59 12.30 -8.43 -31.72
N ILE A 60 11.10 -8.54 -31.16
CA ILE A 60 10.15 -7.43 -31.14
C ILE A 60 10.62 -6.41 -30.12
N LEU A 61 10.79 -5.16 -30.54
CA LEU A 61 11.12 -4.04 -29.66
C LEU A 61 9.98 -3.00 -29.73
N ASP A 62 9.47 -2.61 -28.57
CA ASP A 62 8.28 -1.79 -28.38
C ASP A 62 8.60 -0.34 -27.95
N HIS A 63 9.87 -0.01 -27.79
CA HIS A 63 10.34 1.26 -27.24
C HIS A 63 10.77 2.28 -28.31
N PHE A 64 10.46 2.05 -29.60
CA PHE A 64 10.93 2.92 -30.70
C PHE A 64 9.91 3.93 -31.23
N SER A 65 8.68 3.97 -30.69
CA SER A 65 7.73 5.04 -31.04
C SER A 65 6.91 5.52 -29.85
N PHE A 66 6.31 6.71 -29.99
CA PHE A 66 5.41 7.33 -29.01
C PHE A 66 3.98 6.74 -29.04
N THR A 67 3.71 5.79 -29.95
CA THR A 67 2.40 5.15 -30.10
C THR A 67 2.42 3.72 -29.55
N PRO A 68 1.50 3.35 -28.63
CA PRO A 68 1.45 2.04 -27.95
C PRO A 68 1.39 0.80 -28.86
N ASP A 69 1.10 0.98 -30.15
CA ASP A 69 0.83 -0.11 -31.11
C ASP A 69 2.00 -0.38 -32.08
N SER A 70 3.18 0.24 -31.90
CA SER A 70 4.31 0.09 -32.83
C SER A 70 5.27 -1.04 -32.45
N TYR A 71 4.81 -2.28 -32.49
CA TYR A 71 5.70 -3.43 -32.32
C TYR A 71 6.47 -3.67 -33.63
N GLN A 72 7.77 -3.42 -33.64
CA GLN A 72 8.63 -3.71 -34.79
C GLN A 72 9.62 -4.81 -34.44
N THR A 73 9.82 -5.75 -35.36
CA THR A 73 10.80 -6.83 -35.21
C THR A 73 12.13 -6.41 -35.79
N PHE A 74 13.20 -6.63 -35.03
CA PHE A 74 14.56 -6.22 -35.39
C PHE A 74 15.56 -7.35 -35.21
N GLN A 75 16.56 -7.40 -36.09
CA GLN A 75 17.68 -8.33 -35.93
C GLN A 75 18.70 -7.83 -34.91
N GLN A 76 18.80 -8.59 -33.82
CA GLN A 76 19.69 -8.34 -32.70
C GLN A 76 20.91 -9.26 -32.76
N ARG A 77 22.12 -8.70 -32.67
CA ARG A 77 23.39 -9.44 -32.65
C ARG A 77 23.79 -9.83 -31.23
N TYR A 78 24.34 -11.02 -31.07
CA TYR A 78 24.98 -11.50 -29.84
C TYR A 78 26.20 -12.37 -30.16
N ALA A 79 27.06 -12.62 -29.17
CA ALA A 79 28.21 -13.49 -29.33
C ALA A 79 28.21 -14.64 -28.31
N VAL A 80 28.80 -15.76 -28.71
CA VAL A 80 28.89 -16.97 -27.89
C VAL A 80 30.30 -17.55 -27.96
N ASP A 81 30.82 -17.93 -26.81
CA ASP A 81 31.96 -18.85 -26.69
C ASP A 81 31.49 -20.16 -26.05
N SER A 82 31.59 -21.24 -26.82
CA SER A 82 31.20 -22.60 -26.40
C SER A 82 32.38 -23.54 -26.19
N LYS A 83 33.62 -23.04 -26.23
CA LYS A 83 34.85 -23.86 -26.21
C LYS A 83 34.94 -24.80 -25.00
N HIS A 84 34.46 -24.35 -23.84
CA HIS A 84 34.52 -25.07 -22.58
C HIS A 84 33.15 -25.59 -22.11
N TRP A 85 32.12 -25.45 -22.93
CA TRP A 85 30.77 -25.81 -22.54
C TRP A 85 30.60 -27.35 -22.52
N ALA A 86 30.13 -27.89 -21.39
CA ALA A 86 29.90 -29.32 -21.22
C ALA A 86 28.58 -29.84 -21.84
N GLY A 87 27.91 -29.02 -22.67
CA GLY A 87 26.63 -29.34 -23.29
C GLY A 87 25.42 -29.04 -22.40
N ALA A 88 24.23 -29.20 -22.94
CA ALA A 88 22.97 -28.90 -22.27
C ALA A 88 22.66 -29.89 -21.14
N ASN A 89 23.03 -29.53 -19.91
CA ASN A 89 22.69 -30.28 -18.70
C ASN A 89 22.63 -29.36 -17.47
N ALA A 90 22.03 -29.86 -16.38
CA ALA A 90 21.82 -29.10 -15.14
C ALA A 90 23.13 -28.65 -14.44
N SER A 91 24.28 -29.25 -14.79
CA SER A 91 25.58 -28.93 -14.19
C SER A 91 26.40 -27.93 -15.01
N ALA A 92 25.99 -27.59 -16.23
CA ALA A 92 26.69 -26.67 -17.13
C ALA A 92 25.87 -25.38 -17.29
N PRO A 93 26.26 -24.26 -16.64
CA PRO A 93 25.52 -23.02 -16.69
C PRO A 93 25.69 -22.28 -18.02
N ILE A 94 24.73 -21.41 -18.34
CA ILE A 94 24.89 -20.32 -19.29
C ILE A 94 25.38 -19.11 -18.50
N LEU A 95 26.60 -18.66 -18.77
CA LEU A 95 27.17 -17.45 -18.18
C LEU A 95 26.89 -16.27 -19.12
N ALA A 96 25.86 -15.49 -18.80
CA ALA A 96 25.37 -14.41 -19.65
C ALA A 96 25.88 -13.04 -19.16
N PHE A 97 26.67 -12.38 -19.99
CA PHE A 97 27.15 -11.03 -19.72
C PHE A 97 26.36 -9.99 -20.52
N LEU A 98 25.60 -9.14 -19.82
CA LEU A 98 24.60 -8.24 -20.44
C LEU A 98 24.82 -6.79 -19.98
N GLY A 99 24.86 -5.86 -20.94
CA GLY A 99 24.71 -4.43 -20.65
C GLY A 99 25.96 -3.64 -20.25
N GLU A 100 27.16 -4.07 -20.65
CA GLU A 100 28.39 -3.27 -20.44
C GLU A 100 28.62 -2.26 -21.57
N GLU A 101 29.11 -1.08 -21.21
CA GLU A 101 29.51 0.05 -22.05
C GLU A 101 30.88 -0.14 -22.76
N ALA A 102 31.14 -1.34 -23.31
CA ALA A 102 32.41 -1.67 -23.93
C ALA A 102 32.26 -2.40 -25.28
N TRP A 103 33.31 -2.33 -26.11
CA TRP A 103 33.37 -3.08 -27.36
C TRP A 103 33.30 -4.58 -27.05
N LEU A 104 32.36 -5.28 -27.70
CA LEU A 104 32.17 -6.75 -27.62
C LEU A 104 33.48 -7.55 -27.78
N GLU A 105 34.48 -6.96 -28.45
CA GLU A 105 35.73 -7.59 -28.85
C GLU A 105 36.90 -7.32 -27.88
N VAL A 106 36.83 -6.35 -26.97
CA VAL A 106 38.06 -5.80 -26.34
C VAL A 106 38.25 -6.11 -24.85
N ASP A 107 37.22 -6.27 -24.01
CA ASP A 107 37.42 -6.43 -22.54
C ASP A 107 36.74 -7.65 -21.87
N LEU A 108 35.98 -8.45 -22.62
CA LEU A 108 35.31 -9.65 -22.08
C LEU A 108 36.21 -10.89 -21.96
N HIS A 109 37.43 -10.77 -22.48
CA HIS A 109 38.34 -11.89 -22.70
C HIS A 109 38.89 -12.47 -21.39
N GLY A 110 39.00 -11.68 -20.31
CA GLY A 110 39.46 -12.19 -19.00
C GLY A 110 38.37 -12.97 -18.26
N PHE A 111 37.17 -12.40 -18.14
CA PHE A 111 36.08 -12.98 -17.34
C PHE A 111 35.62 -14.33 -17.89
N PHE A 112 35.43 -14.46 -19.21
CA PHE A 112 35.01 -15.72 -19.82
C PHE A 112 36.11 -16.77 -19.85
N GLN A 113 37.37 -16.39 -20.05
CA GLN A 113 38.48 -17.34 -20.03
C GLN A 113 38.76 -17.89 -18.63
N ASP A 114 38.59 -17.07 -17.60
CA ASP A 114 38.82 -17.50 -16.22
C ASP A 114 37.69 -18.39 -15.69
N ASN A 115 36.44 -18.11 -16.07
CA ASN A 115 35.26 -18.77 -15.50
C ASN A 115 34.66 -19.86 -16.39
N GLY A 116 34.73 -19.73 -17.71
CA GLY A 116 34.22 -20.70 -18.68
C GLY A 116 34.73 -22.12 -18.44
N PRO A 117 36.06 -22.35 -18.33
CA PRO A 117 36.63 -23.67 -18.01
C PRO A 117 36.23 -24.19 -16.62
N ARG A 118 36.20 -23.31 -15.62
CA ARG A 118 35.88 -23.68 -14.22
C ARG A 118 34.46 -24.16 -14.07
N LEU A 119 33.53 -23.45 -14.71
CA LEU A 119 32.10 -23.73 -14.64
C LEU A 119 31.63 -24.68 -15.75
N LYS A 120 32.50 -24.99 -16.72
CA LYS A 120 32.14 -25.70 -17.96
C LYS A 120 30.96 -25.03 -18.68
N ALA A 121 30.97 -23.70 -18.68
CA ALA A 121 29.82 -22.87 -19.05
C ALA A 121 29.71 -22.59 -20.55
N LEU A 122 28.50 -22.30 -21.02
CA LEU A 122 28.26 -21.61 -22.28
C LEU A 122 28.34 -20.11 -22.01
N CYS A 123 29.37 -19.44 -22.53
CA CYS A 123 29.55 -18.00 -22.30
C CYS A 123 28.82 -17.23 -23.40
N VAL A 124 27.92 -16.33 -23.00
CA VAL A 124 27.10 -15.52 -23.91
C VAL A 124 27.27 -14.06 -23.56
N THR A 125 27.45 -13.22 -24.57
CA THR A 125 27.53 -11.78 -24.37
C THR A 125 26.68 -11.02 -25.37
N LYS A 126 26.09 -9.93 -24.87
CA LYS A 126 25.45 -8.87 -25.65
C LYS A 126 25.97 -7.53 -25.09
N SER A 127 27.03 -6.97 -25.69
CA SER A 127 27.65 -5.70 -25.26
C SER A 127 27.19 -4.49 -26.08
N ILE A 128 27.33 -3.31 -25.45
CA ILE A 128 27.01 -1.96 -25.94
C ILE A 128 28.28 -1.36 -26.53
N CYS A 129 28.44 -1.32 -27.86
CA CYS A 129 29.57 -0.56 -28.43
C CYS A 129 29.34 0.96 -28.31
N ILE A 130 30.11 1.65 -27.48
CA ILE A 130 30.24 3.11 -27.51
C ILE A 130 31.08 3.49 -28.73
N ASN A 131 30.47 4.14 -29.72
CA ASN A 131 31.24 4.89 -30.70
C ASN A 131 31.66 6.20 -30.02
N VAL A 132 32.97 6.49 -29.98
CA VAL A 132 33.64 7.54 -29.18
C VAL A 132 33.28 8.99 -29.60
N TYR A 133 32.17 9.21 -30.31
CA TYR A 133 31.74 10.53 -30.77
C TYR A 133 30.26 10.88 -30.53
N SER A 134 29.52 10.15 -29.71
CA SER A 134 28.20 10.62 -29.27
C SER A 134 27.95 10.26 -27.81
N ASN A 135 28.03 11.28 -26.95
CA ASN A 135 27.51 11.24 -25.59
C ASN A 135 26.01 10.90 -25.64
N ASP A 136 25.62 10.01 -24.73
CA ASP A 136 24.26 9.72 -24.26
C ASP A 136 23.25 9.16 -25.27
N LEU A 137 23.05 7.84 -25.18
CA LEU A 137 21.76 7.13 -25.27
C LEU A 137 22.07 5.64 -25.00
N GLN A 138 22.38 5.31 -23.74
CA GLN A 138 22.87 3.98 -23.31
C GLN A 138 21.97 2.79 -23.67
N HIS A 139 20.76 3.05 -24.20
CA HIS A 139 19.73 2.04 -24.26
C HIS A 139 19.03 1.78 -25.61
N ARG A 140 19.45 2.38 -26.73
CA ARG A 140 18.62 2.31 -27.95
C ARG A 140 19.23 1.71 -29.20
N TYR A 141 20.55 1.76 -29.43
CA TYR A 141 21.13 1.18 -30.65
C TYR A 141 22.59 0.76 -30.47
N TYR A 142 22.98 -0.42 -30.98
CA TYR A 142 24.30 -1.01 -30.67
C TYR A 142 24.95 -1.70 -31.87
N GLY A 143 26.10 -1.18 -32.31
CA GLY A 143 26.91 -1.79 -33.37
C GLY A 143 26.16 -1.98 -34.69
N MET A 144 26.24 -3.17 -35.30
CA MET A 144 25.56 -3.49 -36.57
C MET A 144 24.05 -3.81 -36.45
N SER A 145 23.48 -3.77 -35.24
CA SER A 145 22.03 -3.97 -35.01
C SER A 145 21.23 -2.67 -35.08
N MET A 146 21.66 -1.71 -35.91
CA MET A 146 20.97 -0.42 -36.07
C MET A 146 19.68 -0.59 -36.90
N PRO A 147 18.50 -0.38 -36.32
CA PRO A 147 17.24 -0.55 -37.03
C PRO A 147 16.90 0.59 -37.99
N PHE A 148 17.53 1.75 -37.83
CA PHE A 148 17.22 2.97 -38.59
C PHE A 148 18.45 3.56 -39.32
N GLY A 149 19.36 2.69 -39.79
CA GLY A 149 20.56 3.12 -40.51
C GLY A 149 21.71 3.56 -39.58
N SER A 150 22.58 4.47 -40.01
CA SER A 150 23.71 4.90 -39.17
C SER A 150 23.24 5.65 -37.91
N ALA A 151 24.05 5.66 -36.84
CA ALA A 151 23.72 6.40 -35.60
C ALA A 151 23.43 7.89 -35.89
N LYS A 152 24.09 8.46 -36.90
CA LYS A 152 23.90 9.82 -37.37
C LYS A 152 22.55 10.05 -38.07
N GLU A 153 21.93 9.02 -38.63
CA GLU A 153 20.61 9.08 -39.27
C GLU A 153 19.49 8.89 -38.24
N ALA A 154 19.64 7.92 -37.33
CA ALA A 154 18.69 7.68 -36.24
C ALA A 154 18.52 8.91 -35.32
N LEU A 155 19.59 9.67 -35.07
CA LEU A 155 19.55 10.89 -34.25
C LEU A 155 18.85 12.09 -34.92
N LYS A 156 18.59 12.05 -36.24
CA LYS A 156 17.96 13.18 -36.95
C LYS A 156 16.43 13.18 -36.87
N ASN A 157 15.81 12.09 -36.44
CA ASN A 157 14.36 11.95 -36.42
C ASN A 157 13.84 11.60 -35.02
N ALA A 158 13.22 12.58 -34.35
CA ALA A 158 12.64 12.41 -33.01
C ALA A 158 11.56 11.31 -32.96
N THR A 159 10.90 11.00 -34.07
CA THR A 159 9.88 9.93 -34.14
C THR A 159 10.49 8.52 -34.08
N THR A 160 11.82 8.38 -34.22
CA THR A 160 12.56 7.11 -34.08
C THR A 160 13.24 6.97 -32.70
N LEU A 161 12.98 7.88 -31.76
CA LEU A 161 13.62 7.91 -30.44
C LEU A 161 12.57 7.82 -29.31
N GLY A 162 12.15 6.62 -28.90
CA GLY A 162 11.27 6.40 -27.73
C GLY A 162 12.00 5.94 -26.46
N TYR A 163 11.61 6.41 -25.26
CA TYR A 163 12.29 6.10 -23.99
C TYR A 163 12.12 4.64 -23.55
N LEU A 164 13.24 3.89 -23.51
CA LEU A 164 13.30 2.58 -22.88
C LEU A 164 13.14 2.74 -21.36
N ASN A 165 12.13 2.11 -20.79
CA ASN A 165 12.02 1.99 -19.34
C ASN A 165 12.72 0.73 -18.82
N ALA A 166 12.95 0.66 -17.52
CA ALA A 166 13.65 -0.45 -16.88
C ALA A 166 12.98 -1.81 -17.14
N ALA A 167 11.65 -1.88 -17.12
CA ALA A 167 10.91 -3.13 -17.33
C ALA A 167 11.10 -3.66 -18.76
N GLN A 168 11.02 -2.78 -19.77
CA GLN A 168 11.27 -3.13 -21.16
C GLN A 168 12.71 -3.63 -21.36
N ALA A 169 13.70 -3.00 -20.72
CA ALA A 169 15.09 -3.46 -20.76
C ALA A 169 15.27 -4.88 -20.20
N LEU A 170 14.56 -5.22 -19.12
CA LEU A 170 14.61 -6.56 -18.51
C LEU A 170 13.93 -7.61 -19.38
N VAL A 171 12.78 -7.29 -19.99
CA VAL A 171 12.10 -8.16 -20.95
C VAL A 171 13.00 -8.44 -22.15
N ASP A 172 13.73 -7.44 -22.62
CA ASP A 172 14.64 -7.61 -23.75
C ASP A 172 15.83 -8.53 -23.42
N TYR A 173 16.31 -8.52 -22.18
CA TYR A 173 17.31 -9.46 -21.69
C TYR A 173 16.75 -10.87 -21.51
N ALA A 174 15.51 -11.01 -21.04
CA ALA A 174 14.87 -12.31 -20.97
C ALA A 174 14.74 -12.95 -22.37
N ALA A 175 14.38 -12.17 -23.39
CA ALA A 175 14.22 -12.64 -24.76
C ALA A 175 15.50 -13.29 -25.33
N ILE A 176 16.68 -12.67 -25.15
CA ILE A 176 17.94 -13.27 -25.61
C ILE A 176 18.29 -14.55 -24.84
N LEU A 177 18.01 -14.59 -23.53
CA LEU A 177 18.29 -15.77 -22.71
C LEU A 177 17.42 -16.97 -23.11
N VAL A 178 16.13 -16.72 -23.41
CA VAL A 178 15.22 -17.73 -23.95
C VAL A 178 15.70 -18.22 -25.31
N HIS A 179 16.03 -17.31 -26.23
CA HIS A 179 16.56 -17.65 -27.55
C HIS A 179 17.82 -18.54 -27.48
N VAL A 180 18.75 -18.19 -26.59
CA VAL A 180 19.99 -18.95 -26.38
C VAL A 180 19.67 -20.35 -25.84
N LYS A 181 18.77 -20.45 -24.84
CA LYS A 181 18.37 -21.75 -24.28
C LYS A 181 17.76 -22.65 -25.35
N GLU A 182 16.91 -22.12 -26.22
CA GLU A 182 16.31 -22.86 -27.32
C GLU A 182 17.36 -23.31 -28.33
N LYS A 183 18.19 -22.37 -28.82
CA LYS A 183 19.21 -22.65 -29.83
C LYS A 183 20.20 -23.74 -29.42
N TYR A 184 20.57 -23.77 -28.15
CA TYR A 184 21.53 -24.73 -27.60
C TYR A 184 20.86 -25.91 -26.91
N SER A 185 19.52 -26.06 -27.01
CA SER A 185 18.75 -27.09 -26.30
C SER A 185 19.02 -27.13 -24.79
N ALA A 186 19.39 -25.99 -24.21
CA ALA A 186 19.89 -25.81 -22.85
C ALA A 186 18.79 -25.41 -21.85
N LYS A 187 17.57 -25.96 -22.02
CA LYS A 187 16.40 -25.61 -21.20
C LYS A 187 16.67 -25.72 -19.69
N HIS A 188 17.36 -26.81 -19.30
CA HIS A 188 17.69 -27.14 -17.92
C HIS A 188 19.02 -26.58 -17.42
N SER A 189 19.79 -25.89 -18.27
CA SER A 189 21.04 -25.25 -17.85
C SER A 189 20.70 -24.04 -16.97
N PRO A 190 21.33 -23.90 -15.79
CA PRO A 190 21.17 -22.72 -14.96
C PRO A 190 21.74 -21.49 -15.67
N ILE A 191 21.18 -20.30 -15.44
CA ILE A 191 21.70 -19.04 -16.00
C ILE A 191 22.37 -18.25 -14.89
N ILE A 192 23.58 -17.80 -15.14
CA ILE A 192 24.30 -16.84 -14.29
C ILE A 192 24.41 -15.56 -15.10
N VAL A 193 23.67 -14.53 -14.71
CA VAL A 193 23.73 -13.22 -15.37
C VAL A 193 24.72 -12.32 -14.65
N VAL A 194 25.58 -11.67 -15.41
CA VAL A 194 26.57 -10.71 -14.94
C VAL A 194 26.45 -9.44 -15.79
N GLY A 195 26.36 -8.29 -15.17
CA GLY A 195 26.18 -7.04 -15.93
C GLY A 195 26.10 -5.83 -15.02
N ALA A 196 26.44 -4.66 -15.56
CA ALA A 196 26.18 -3.38 -14.91
C ALA A 196 24.73 -2.92 -15.20
N SER A 197 24.25 -1.91 -14.45
CA SER A 197 22.91 -1.33 -14.64
C SER A 197 21.80 -2.40 -14.59
N TYR A 198 20.96 -2.51 -15.62
CA TYR A 198 19.85 -3.46 -15.69
C TYR A 198 20.27 -4.93 -15.73
N GLY A 199 21.47 -5.25 -16.21
CA GLY A 199 21.97 -6.63 -16.26
C GLY A 199 22.26 -7.22 -14.88
N GLY A 200 22.46 -6.36 -13.87
CA GLY A 200 22.53 -6.79 -12.47
C GLY A 200 21.15 -6.98 -11.83
N ILE A 201 20.12 -6.28 -12.33
CA ILE A 201 18.74 -6.40 -11.85
C ILE A 201 18.10 -7.72 -12.30
N THR A 202 18.42 -8.22 -13.51
CA THR A 202 18.00 -9.55 -13.97
C THR A 202 18.55 -10.71 -13.13
N ALA A 203 19.62 -10.48 -12.35
CA ALA A 203 20.20 -11.45 -11.43
C ALA A 203 19.53 -11.46 -10.04
N GLN A 204 18.58 -10.56 -9.77
CA GLN A 204 17.74 -10.67 -8.59
C GLN A 204 16.80 -11.86 -8.76
N PRO A 205 16.58 -12.70 -7.73
CA PRO A 205 15.65 -13.81 -7.86
C PRO A 205 14.25 -13.26 -8.08
N VAL A 206 13.76 -13.37 -9.32
CA VAL A 206 12.34 -13.54 -9.56
C VAL A 206 12.04 -14.93 -9.00
N SER A 207 11.25 -15.00 -7.93
CA SER A 207 10.90 -16.25 -7.27
C SER A 207 10.05 -17.10 -8.23
N GLU A 208 10.70 -17.88 -9.07
CA GLU A 208 10.14 -18.99 -9.84
C GLU A 208 10.87 -20.27 -9.42
N ASP A 209 10.30 -20.99 -8.45
CA ASP A 209 10.53 -22.42 -8.32
C ASP A 209 9.21 -23.11 -8.65
N ALA A 210 9.13 -23.63 -9.87
CA ALA A 210 8.10 -24.57 -10.31
C ALA A 210 8.74 -25.96 -10.44
N SER A 211 8.60 -26.78 -9.40
CA SER A 211 8.22 -28.20 -9.48
C SER A 211 8.46 -28.88 -8.13
N GLU A 212 7.48 -28.79 -7.25
CA GLU A 212 7.05 -29.80 -6.28
C GLU A 212 5.80 -29.21 -5.62
N GLU A 213 4.74 -30.00 -5.49
CA GLU A 213 3.50 -29.58 -4.82
C GLU A 213 3.82 -29.24 -3.36
N ASP A 214 4.11 -27.97 -3.10
CA ASP A 214 4.17 -27.42 -1.75
C ASP A 214 3.45 -26.07 -1.77
N HIS A 215 2.54 -25.88 -0.83
CA HIS A 215 1.71 -24.69 -0.71
C HIS A 215 2.57 -23.45 -0.44
N GLN A 216 3.09 -22.81 -1.50
CA GLN A 216 3.79 -21.53 -1.39
C GLN A 216 2.77 -20.47 -0.92
N SER A 217 2.84 -20.15 0.37
CA SER A 217 2.03 -19.13 1.03
C SER A 217 2.09 -17.82 0.24
N LYS A 218 0.98 -17.46 -0.43
CA LYS A 218 0.84 -16.17 -1.12
C LYS A 218 1.24 -15.03 -0.17
N ASP A 219 1.92 -14.00 -0.65
CA ASP A 219 2.28 -12.82 0.16
C ASP A 219 1.00 -12.20 0.77
N VAL A 220 0.97 -12.12 2.10
CA VAL A 220 -0.15 -11.67 2.94
C VAL A 220 0.01 -10.24 3.46
N SER A 221 1.05 -9.51 3.02
CA SER A 221 1.20 -8.08 3.35
C SER A 221 0.00 -7.27 2.86
N GLY A 222 -0.34 -6.20 3.57
CA GLY A 222 -1.42 -5.29 3.18
C GLY A 222 -1.22 -4.73 1.76
N ASP A 223 0.03 -4.45 1.38
CA ASP A 223 0.38 -4.01 0.03
C ASP A 223 0.15 -5.08 -1.04
N SER A 224 0.48 -6.33 -0.75
CA SER A 224 0.16 -7.46 -1.62
C SER A 224 -1.35 -7.64 -1.76
N ILE A 225 -2.09 -7.63 -0.65
CA ILE A 225 -3.55 -7.77 -0.64
C ILE A 225 -4.21 -6.68 -1.49
N ARG A 226 -3.83 -5.41 -1.30
CA ARG A 226 -4.33 -4.27 -2.07
C ARG A 226 -4.10 -4.47 -3.57
N ARG A 227 -2.86 -4.80 -3.96
CA ARG A 227 -2.50 -5.02 -5.36
C ARG A 227 -3.26 -6.19 -5.98
N ARG A 228 -3.32 -7.32 -5.29
CA ARG A 228 -4.04 -8.53 -5.74
C ARG A 228 -5.53 -8.27 -5.95
N PHE A 229 -6.16 -7.46 -5.08
CA PHE A 229 -7.54 -7.01 -5.29
C PHE A 229 -7.69 -6.20 -6.58
N LEU A 230 -6.84 -5.19 -6.77
CA LEU A 230 -6.91 -4.32 -7.94
C LEU A 230 -6.63 -5.09 -9.24
N ASP A 231 -5.62 -5.95 -9.24
CA ASP A 231 -5.23 -6.79 -10.39
C ASP A 231 -6.34 -7.82 -10.71
N PHE A 232 -6.97 -8.40 -9.69
CA PHE A 232 -8.08 -9.34 -9.85
C PHE A 232 -9.25 -8.70 -10.61
N TYR A 233 -9.64 -7.48 -10.25
CA TYR A 233 -10.71 -6.76 -10.96
C TYR A 233 -10.23 -6.17 -12.29
N ALA A 234 -8.97 -5.72 -12.40
CA ALA A 234 -8.41 -5.27 -13.67
C ALA A 234 -8.43 -6.38 -14.73
N SER A 235 -8.11 -7.62 -14.34
CA SER A 235 -8.19 -8.80 -15.23
C SER A 235 -9.61 -9.13 -15.69
N ARG A 236 -10.63 -8.56 -15.03
CA ARG A 236 -12.06 -8.67 -15.38
C ARG A 236 -12.60 -7.46 -16.12
N GLY A 237 -11.72 -6.56 -16.56
CA GLY A 237 -12.07 -5.40 -17.37
C GLY A 237 -12.37 -4.12 -16.59
N HIS A 238 -12.23 -4.12 -15.26
CA HIS A 238 -12.40 -2.90 -14.47
C HIS A 238 -11.24 -1.94 -14.70
N LYS A 239 -11.56 -0.65 -14.85
CA LYS A 239 -10.53 0.38 -14.86
C LYS A 239 -10.03 0.60 -13.43
N VAL A 240 -8.74 0.38 -13.19
CA VAL A 240 -8.08 0.81 -11.94
C VAL A 240 -8.04 2.34 -11.91
N LEU A 241 -8.68 2.94 -10.91
CA LEU A 241 -8.71 4.39 -10.68
C LEU A 241 -8.03 4.73 -9.34
N PRO A 242 -7.41 5.92 -9.22
CA PRO A 242 -6.79 6.34 -7.97
C PRO A 242 -7.83 6.56 -6.86
N SER A 243 -7.37 6.49 -5.61
CA SER A 243 -8.15 6.98 -4.46
C SER A 243 -8.51 8.45 -4.67
N ALA A 244 -9.75 8.83 -4.39
CA ALA A 244 -10.14 10.22 -4.26
C ALA A 244 -9.53 10.86 -2.98
N SER A 245 -9.58 12.19 -2.93
CA SER A 245 -9.27 12.97 -1.73
C SER A 245 -10.21 12.59 -0.57
N LEU A 246 -9.70 12.68 0.66
CA LEU A 246 -10.50 12.63 1.89
C LEU A 246 -11.39 13.87 2.06
N VAL A 247 -11.12 14.92 1.30
CA VAL A 247 -11.89 16.16 1.22
C VAL A 247 -12.78 16.09 -0.03
N PRO A 248 -14.04 15.62 0.08
CA PRO A 248 -14.91 15.48 -1.09
C PRO A 248 -15.36 16.84 -1.62
N GLU A 249 -15.62 16.88 -2.92
CA GLU A 249 -16.30 18.01 -3.58
C GLU A 249 -17.79 18.09 -3.22
N ASP A 250 -18.39 16.96 -2.80
CA ASP A 250 -19.79 16.90 -2.35
C ASP A 250 -19.96 17.69 -1.03
N PRO A 251 -20.74 18.78 -1.03
CA PRO A 251 -20.92 19.61 0.16
C PRO A 251 -21.80 18.94 1.24
N THR A 252 -22.50 17.85 0.90
CA THR A 252 -23.37 17.11 1.83
C THR A 252 -22.60 16.16 2.75
N VAL A 253 -21.31 15.94 2.48
CA VAL A 253 -20.48 15.00 3.23
C VAL A 253 -19.21 15.69 3.73
N LEU A 254 -18.90 15.51 5.02
CA LEU A 254 -17.74 16.14 5.63
C LEU A 254 -16.42 15.56 5.10
N LEU A 255 -16.30 14.24 5.05
CA LEU A 255 -15.08 13.52 4.65
C LEU A 255 -15.45 12.30 3.80
N THR A 256 -14.52 11.81 2.99
CA THR A 256 -14.77 10.61 2.19
C THR A 256 -14.88 9.37 3.09
N ILE A 257 -16.10 8.86 3.29
CA ILE A 257 -16.41 7.73 4.18
C ILE A 257 -16.44 6.35 3.50
N ALA A 258 -16.44 6.32 2.16
CA ALA A 258 -16.57 5.11 1.34
C ALA A 258 -16.01 5.31 -0.08
N GLY A 259 -15.65 4.19 -0.73
CA GLY A 259 -15.15 4.13 -2.12
C GLY A 259 -16.10 4.74 -3.15
N MET A 260 -17.40 4.54 -2.95
CA MET A 260 -18.46 4.92 -3.89
C MET A 260 -18.65 6.43 -4.05
N LEU A 261 -18.20 7.24 -3.08
CA LEU A 261 -18.56 8.67 -3.02
C LEU A 261 -18.10 9.45 -4.25
N GLN A 262 -16.91 9.17 -4.77
CA GLN A 262 -16.41 9.80 -6.00
C GLN A 262 -17.27 9.46 -7.24
N PHE A 263 -18.06 8.38 -7.17
CA PHE A 263 -18.94 7.92 -8.23
C PHE A 263 -20.43 8.22 -7.98
N LYS A 264 -20.79 8.85 -6.85
CA LYS A 264 -22.17 9.19 -6.51
C LYS A 264 -22.93 9.91 -7.64
N PRO A 265 -22.35 10.90 -8.37
CA PRO A 265 -23.02 11.53 -9.51
C PRO A 265 -23.27 10.57 -10.69
N VAL A 266 -22.41 9.56 -10.88
CA VAL A 266 -22.55 8.54 -11.93
C VAL A 266 -23.67 7.56 -11.56
N PHE A 267 -23.73 7.09 -10.31
CA PHE A 267 -24.80 6.21 -9.84
C PHE A 267 -26.19 6.87 -9.94
N LEU A 268 -26.27 8.16 -9.65
CA LEU A 268 -27.50 8.95 -9.81
C LEU A 268 -27.84 9.27 -11.28
N GLY A 269 -26.96 8.95 -12.23
CA GLY A 269 -27.12 9.30 -13.64
C GLY A 269 -27.15 10.81 -13.90
N LYS A 270 -26.51 11.61 -13.02
CA LYS A 270 -26.30 13.05 -13.16
C LYS A 270 -25.13 13.37 -14.08
N VAL A 271 -24.12 12.50 -14.08
CA VAL A 271 -22.93 12.56 -14.94
C VAL A 271 -22.84 11.26 -15.74
N PRO A 272 -22.51 11.29 -17.03
CA PRO A 272 -22.31 10.07 -17.80
C PRO A 272 -21.12 9.27 -17.26
N ARG A 273 -21.27 7.94 -17.21
CA ARG A 273 -20.14 7.05 -16.90
C ARG A 273 -19.03 7.22 -17.94
N GLN A 274 -17.78 7.30 -17.50
CA GLN A 274 -16.61 7.36 -18.39
C GLN A 274 -16.08 5.96 -18.73
N VAL A 275 -16.29 5.01 -17.82
CA VAL A 275 -15.92 3.60 -17.95
C VAL A 275 -17.12 2.75 -17.55
N PRO A 276 -17.25 1.51 -18.05
CA PRO A 276 -18.37 0.65 -17.66
C PRO A 276 -18.25 0.16 -16.22
N SER A 277 -17.03 -0.12 -15.78
CA SER A 277 -16.70 -0.62 -14.45
C SER A 277 -15.34 -0.07 -13.98
N ALA A 278 -15.16 0.03 -12.66
CA ALA A 278 -13.95 0.59 -12.06
C ALA A 278 -13.56 -0.16 -10.78
N THR A 279 -12.29 -0.10 -10.40
CA THR A 279 -11.82 -0.61 -9.11
C THR A 279 -10.85 0.37 -8.45
N THR A 280 -10.93 0.52 -7.13
CA THR A 280 -10.12 1.46 -6.34
C THR A 280 -9.72 0.86 -5.00
N ALA A 281 -8.65 1.41 -4.43
CA ALA A 281 -8.33 1.31 -3.01
C ALA A 281 -8.52 2.70 -2.40
N GLN A 282 -9.73 2.98 -1.89
CA GLN A 282 -10.10 4.30 -1.40
C GLN A 282 -9.66 4.48 0.05
N ARG A 283 -8.92 5.56 0.32
CA ARG A 283 -8.67 6.06 1.68
C ARG A 283 -9.98 6.62 2.25
N CYS A 284 -10.38 6.17 3.44
CA CYS A 284 -11.65 6.53 4.07
C CYS A 284 -11.43 7.08 5.48
N ILE A 285 -12.29 8.03 5.89
CA ILE A 285 -12.38 8.49 7.28
C ILE A 285 -13.80 8.29 7.80
N ARG A 286 -13.94 7.69 8.99
CA ARG A 286 -15.20 7.59 9.73
C ARG A 286 -15.05 8.19 11.12
N THR A 287 -15.80 9.26 11.39
CA THR A 287 -15.77 9.95 12.70
C THR A 287 -16.84 9.45 13.67
N ASN A 288 -17.87 8.78 13.16
CA ASN A 288 -18.90 8.12 13.97
C ASN A 288 -18.33 6.93 14.77
N ASP A 289 -17.26 6.30 14.28
CA ASP A 289 -16.61 5.15 14.93
C ASP A 289 -15.57 5.55 15.98
N LEU A 290 -15.38 6.86 16.21
CA LEU A 290 -14.25 7.39 16.97
C LEU A 290 -14.19 6.90 18.43
N GLU A 291 -15.35 6.64 19.05
CA GLU A 291 -15.42 6.07 20.40
C GLU A 291 -15.06 4.58 20.45
N ASN A 292 -15.21 3.86 19.34
CA ASN A 292 -14.87 2.43 19.21
C ASN A 292 -13.39 2.18 18.93
N VAL A 293 -12.67 3.20 18.43
CA VAL A 293 -11.24 3.12 18.10
C VAL A 293 -10.41 2.78 19.34
N GLY A 294 -9.57 1.76 19.21
CA GLY A 294 -8.71 1.22 20.27
C GLY A 294 -9.42 0.42 21.37
N ARG A 295 -10.76 0.49 21.45
CA ARG A 295 -11.59 -0.36 22.33
C ARG A 295 -11.95 -1.68 21.64
N THR A 296 -12.30 -1.63 20.36
CA THR A 296 -12.67 -2.81 19.56
C THR A 296 -11.49 -3.32 18.72
N ALA A 297 -11.61 -4.53 18.17
CA ALA A 297 -10.58 -5.13 17.32
C ALA A 297 -10.56 -4.59 15.88
N ARG A 298 -11.65 -3.96 15.41
CA ARG A 298 -11.88 -3.71 13.98
C ARG A 298 -12.15 -2.26 13.55
N HIS A 299 -12.54 -1.38 14.47
CA HIS A 299 -12.93 -0.01 14.13
C HIS A 299 -11.71 0.90 14.05
N HIS A 300 -11.73 1.81 13.07
CA HIS A 300 -10.67 2.74 12.75
C HIS A 300 -11.27 4.11 12.45
N THR A 301 -10.51 5.17 12.72
CA THR A 301 -10.83 6.49 12.16
C THR A 301 -10.45 6.52 10.69
N PHE A 302 -9.26 6.00 10.35
CA PHE A 302 -8.75 5.90 8.99
C PHE A 302 -8.61 4.44 8.57
N PHE A 303 -9.13 4.11 7.40
CA PHE A 303 -9.00 2.77 6.83
C PHE A 303 -9.01 2.83 5.31
N GLU A 304 -8.64 1.73 4.66
CA GLU A 304 -8.73 1.60 3.21
C GLU A 304 -9.88 0.65 2.82
N MET A 305 -10.71 1.13 1.90
CA MET A 305 -11.81 0.38 1.32
C MET A 305 -11.44 -0.02 -0.10
N LEU A 306 -11.25 -1.32 -0.32
CA LEU A 306 -11.06 -1.89 -1.65
C LEU A 306 -12.43 -2.11 -2.30
N GLY A 307 -12.67 -1.49 -3.45
CA GLY A 307 -13.98 -1.51 -4.09
C GLY A 307 -13.92 -1.85 -5.57
N ASN A 308 -14.93 -2.59 -6.05
CA ASN A 308 -15.26 -2.73 -7.46
C ASN A 308 -16.65 -2.13 -7.73
N PHE A 309 -16.77 -1.40 -8.82
CA PHE A 309 -17.95 -0.63 -9.14
C PHE A 309 -18.44 -0.99 -10.55
N SER A 310 -19.75 -1.19 -10.69
CA SER A 310 -20.44 -1.37 -11.98
C SER A 310 -21.34 -0.18 -12.21
N PHE A 311 -21.18 0.49 -13.34
CA PHE A 311 -22.04 1.60 -13.76
C PHE A 311 -22.97 1.10 -14.87
N GLY A 312 -23.96 0.28 -14.50
CA GLY A 312 -24.87 -0.38 -15.45
C GLY A 312 -24.21 -1.41 -16.36
N ASP A 313 -23.14 -2.07 -15.90
CA ASP A 313 -22.37 -3.06 -16.69
C ASP A 313 -22.77 -4.51 -16.33
N TYR A 314 -22.49 -4.91 -15.09
CA TYR A 314 -22.93 -6.18 -14.49
C TYR A 314 -23.71 -5.93 -13.19
N PHE A 315 -24.32 -6.98 -12.63
CA PHE A 315 -25.12 -6.89 -11.40
C PHE A 315 -24.84 -8.05 -10.42
N LYS A 316 -25.85 -8.50 -9.67
CA LYS A 316 -25.70 -9.45 -8.54
C LYS A 316 -24.90 -10.70 -8.88
N LYS A 317 -25.19 -11.34 -10.02
CA LYS A 317 -24.59 -12.63 -10.40
C LYS A 317 -23.06 -12.54 -10.49
N GLU A 318 -22.55 -11.60 -11.26
CA GLU A 318 -21.11 -11.41 -11.42
C GLU A 318 -20.48 -10.87 -10.12
N ALA A 319 -21.14 -9.92 -9.45
CA ALA A 319 -20.65 -9.37 -8.19
C ALA A 319 -20.43 -10.45 -7.12
N ILE A 320 -21.42 -11.32 -6.92
CA ILE A 320 -21.35 -12.42 -5.94
C ILE A 320 -20.28 -13.44 -6.33
N LYS A 321 -20.24 -13.87 -7.60
CA LYS A 321 -19.25 -14.85 -8.07
C LYS A 321 -17.82 -14.35 -7.92
N TRP A 322 -17.55 -13.12 -8.33
CA TRP A 322 -16.22 -12.54 -8.24
C TRP A 322 -15.80 -12.27 -6.80
N ALA A 323 -16.72 -11.83 -5.93
CA ALA A 323 -16.41 -11.68 -4.51
C ALA A 323 -16.06 -13.02 -3.85
N TRP A 324 -16.78 -14.09 -4.19
CA TRP A 324 -16.48 -15.43 -3.71
C TRP A 324 -15.15 -15.97 -4.23
N GLU A 325 -14.88 -15.84 -5.52
CA GLU A 325 -13.63 -16.27 -6.15
C GLU A 325 -12.44 -15.49 -5.59
N LEU A 326 -12.57 -14.17 -5.43
CA LEU A 326 -11.56 -13.34 -4.77
C LEU A 326 -11.28 -13.86 -3.35
N SER A 327 -12.33 -14.15 -2.58
CA SER A 327 -12.19 -14.57 -1.18
C SER A 327 -11.55 -15.96 -1.06
N THR A 328 -12.03 -16.93 -1.83
CA THR A 328 -11.68 -18.35 -1.65
C THR A 328 -10.52 -18.82 -2.52
N VAL A 329 -10.37 -18.26 -3.72
CA VAL A 329 -9.31 -18.64 -4.68
C VAL A 329 -8.16 -17.66 -4.62
N GLU A 330 -8.44 -16.37 -4.74
CA GLU A 330 -7.38 -15.38 -4.75
C GLU A 330 -6.79 -15.27 -3.34
N PHE A 331 -7.54 -14.82 -2.35
CA PHE A 331 -7.08 -14.72 -0.96
C PHE A 331 -6.89 -16.07 -0.26
N GLY A 332 -7.47 -17.16 -0.78
CA GLY A 332 -7.25 -18.49 -0.24
C GLY A 332 -7.97 -18.74 1.09
N LEU A 333 -9.06 -18.01 1.37
CA LEU A 333 -9.86 -18.26 2.57
C LEU A 333 -10.54 -19.63 2.47
N PRO A 334 -10.49 -20.46 3.53
CA PRO A 334 -11.24 -21.71 3.55
C PRO A 334 -12.73 -21.44 3.38
N ALA A 335 -13.34 -22.02 2.34
CA ALA A 335 -14.75 -21.81 2.01
C ALA A 335 -15.70 -22.19 3.17
N ASP A 336 -15.30 -23.13 4.02
CA ASP A 336 -16.04 -23.56 5.20
C ASP A 336 -16.00 -22.57 6.38
N ARG A 337 -15.16 -21.53 6.28
CA ARG A 337 -15.08 -20.42 7.23
C ARG A 337 -15.72 -19.13 6.72
N VAL A 338 -16.23 -19.11 5.50
CA VAL A 338 -16.92 -17.94 4.94
C VAL A 338 -18.42 -18.11 5.09
N TRP A 339 -19.04 -17.13 5.74
CA TRP A 339 -20.50 -17.00 5.88
C TRP A 339 -20.97 -15.80 5.06
N VAL A 340 -22.24 -15.82 4.65
CA VAL A 340 -22.83 -14.71 3.89
C VAL A 340 -24.14 -14.27 4.51
N SER A 341 -24.41 -12.97 4.48
CA SER A 341 -25.73 -12.41 4.76
C SER A 341 -26.38 -11.85 3.50
N ILE A 342 -27.71 -11.79 3.49
CA ILE A 342 -28.53 -11.18 2.44
C ILE A 342 -29.71 -10.43 3.07
N TYR A 343 -30.23 -9.44 2.35
CA TYR A 343 -31.48 -8.79 2.72
C TYR A 343 -32.63 -9.80 2.74
N GLU A 344 -33.51 -9.71 3.74
CA GLU A 344 -34.56 -10.70 4.00
C GLU A 344 -35.49 -10.94 2.81
N ASP A 345 -35.74 -9.92 1.99
CA ASP A 345 -36.57 -10.00 0.78
C ASP A 345 -35.78 -10.23 -0.53
N ASP A 346 -34.46 -10.46 -0.47
CA ASP A 346 -33.62 -10.65 -1.67
C ASP A 346 -33.41 -12.13 -2.04
N ASP A 347 -34.48 -12.76 -2.53
CA ASP A 347 -34.45 -14.15 -3.02
C ASP A 347 -33.50 -14.37 -4.21
N GLU A 348 -33.26 -13.33 -5.01
CA GLU A 348 -32.32 -13.41 -6.14
C GLU A 348 -30.89 -13.64 -5.64
N ALA A 349 -30.45 -12.89 -4.63
CA ALA A 349 -29.14 -13.09 -4.01
C ALA A 349 -29.04 -14.46 -3.32
N PHE A 350 -30.10 -14.90 -2.64
CA PHE A 350 -30.18 -16.22 -2.01
C PHE A 350 -29.91 -17.35 -3.01
N GLU A 351 -30.61 -17.35 -4.15
CA GLU A 351 -30.50 -18.41 -5.15
C GLU A 351 -29.13 -18.40 -5.85
N ILE A 352 -28.51 -17.23 -6.05
CA ILE A 352 -27.15 -17.14 -6.58
C ILE A 352 -26.14 -17.76 -5.60
N TRP A 353 -26.18 -17.37 -4.33
CA TRP A 353 -25.27 -17.93 -3.31
C TRP A 353 -25.43 -19.44 -3.16
N LYS A 354 -26.67 -19.91 -3.09
CA LYS A 354 -26.98 -21.33 -2.88
C LYS A 354 -26.65 -22.20 -4.11
N ASN A 355 -27.12 -21.82 -5.30
CA ASN A 355 -27.07 -22.70 -6.47
C ASN A 355 -25.88 -22.42 -7.40
N GLU A 356 -25.50 -21.15 -7.58
CA GLU A 356 -24.44 -20.78 -8.51
C GLU A 356 -23.06 -20.78 -7.86
N VAL A 357 -22.98 -20.37 -6.60
CA VAL A 357 -21.73 -20.41 -5.83
C VAL A 357 -21.60 -21.71 -5.05
N GLY A 358 -22.70 -22.23 -4.50
CA GLY A 358 -22.71 -23.47 -3.71
C GLY A 358 -22.44 -23.26 -2.22
N VAL A 359 -22.77 -22.09 -1.67
CA VAL A 359 -22.69 -21.86 -0.22
C VAL A 359 -23.78 -22.69 0.48
N PRO A 360 -23.44 -23.48 1.52
CA PRO A 360 -24.43 -24.23 2.29
C PRO A 360 -25.48 -23.31 2.91
N VAL A 361 -26.75 -23.71 2.89
CA VAL A 361 -27.89 -22.88 3.32
C VAL A 361 -27.73 -22.43 4.77
N GLU A 362 -27.19 -23.28 5.63
CA GLU A 362 -26.90 -22.98 7.04
C GLU A 362 -25.88 -21.85 7.25
N ARG A 363 -25.13 -21.46 6.21
CA ARG A 363 -24.19 -20.32 6.21
C ARG A 363 -24.69 -19.11 5.44
N ILE A 364 -25.94 -19.13 4.98
CA ILE A 364 -26.61 -17.99 4.32
C ILE A 364 -27.64 -17.42 5.29
N LYS A 365 -27.35 -16.25 5.89
CA LYS A 365 -28.25 -15.59 6.84
C LYS A 365 -29.10 -14.53 6.16
N ARG A 366 -30.41 -14.55 6.37
CA ARG A 366 -31.30 -13.43 6.04
C ARG A 366 -31.33 -12.45 7.20
N MET A 367 -31.08 -11.17 6.92
CA MET A 367 -31.13 -10.09 7.93
C MET A 367 -31.96 -8.92 7.41
N GLY A 368 -32.46 -8.10 8.33
CA GLY A 368 -33.39 -7.00 8.03
C GLY A 368 -32.71 -5.75 7.49
N GLU A 369 -33.49 -4.68 7.38
CA GLU A 369 -33.06 -3.39 6.80
C GLU A 369 -31.84 -2.78 7.52
N ALA A 370 -31.74 -2.95 8.84
CA ALA A 370 -30.65 -2.40 9.64
C ALA A 370 -29.26 -2.93 9.24
N ASP A 371 -29.20 -4.16 8.74
CA ASP A 371 -27.94 -4.86 8.44
C ASP A 371 -27.72 -4.99 6.93
N ASN A 372 -28.76 -5.36 6.17
CA ASN A 372 -28.63 -5.69 4.75
C ASN A 372 -29.34 -4.73 3.79
N PHE A 373 -29.64 -3.50 4.22
CA PHE A 373 -30.08 -2.43 3.32
C PHE A 373 -29.17 -1.20 3.43
N TRP A 374 -28.39 -0.95 2.40
CA TRP A 374 -27.37 0.08 2.43
C TRP A 374 -27.88 1.41 1.83
N THR A 375 -27.49 2.52 2.45
CA THR A 375 -27.81 3.89 1.98
C THR A 375 -26.56 4.77 1.93
N SER A 376 -26.47 5.64 0.92
CA SER A 376 -25.33 6.57 0.79
C SER A 376 -25.30 7.71 1.81
N GLY A 377 -26.33 7.83 2.64
CA GLY A 377 -26.63 8.96 3.51
C GLY A 377 -28.14 9.14 3.66
N PRO A 378 -28.59 10.31 4.18
CA PRO A 378 -30.02 10.60 4.31
C PRO A 378 -30.78 10.52 2.99
N THR A 379 -30.10 10.85 1.89
CA THR A 379 -30.58 10.74 0.51
C THR A 379 -29.51 10.16 -0.41
N GLY A 380 -29.92 9.71 -1.60
CA GLY A 380 -29.02 9.25 -2.66
C GLY A 380 -29.14 7.75 -2.99
N PRO A 381 -28.21 7.20 -3.77
CA PRO A 381 -28.28 5.81 -4.21
C PRO A 381 -28.26 4.83 -3.03
N CYS A 382 -29.09 3.79 -3.11
CA CYS A 382 -29.28 2.78 -2.08
C CYS A 382 -29.78 1.45 -2.67
N GLY A 383 -29.82 0.42 -1.85
CA GLY A 383 -30.35 -0.90 -2.23
C GLY A 383 -30.03 -1.99 -1.22
N PRO A 384 -30.58 -3.21 -1.43
CA PRO A 384 -30.20 -4.36 -0.64
C PRO A 384 -28.71 -4.66 -0.82
N CYS A 385 -28.10 -5.24 0.20
CA CYS A 385 -26.72 -5.68 0.13
C CYS A 385 -26.54 -7.10 0.66
N SER A 386 -25.40 -7.69 0.33
CA SER A 386 -24.97 -9.00 0.81
C SER A 386 -23.55 -8.88 1.34
N GLU A 387 -23.31 -9.38 2.54
CA GLU A 387 -22.01 -9.25 3.20
C GLU A 387 -21.36 -10.61 3.41
N LEU A 388 -20.03 -10.66 3.36
CA LEU A 388 -19.23 -11.83 3.65
C LEU A 388 -18.55 -11.66 5.01
N TYR A 389 -18.63 -12.73 5.80
CA TYR A 389 -18.08 -12.82 7.15
C TYR A 389 -17.08 -13.96 7.25
N TYR A 390 -16.01 -13.75 8.00
CA TYR A 390 -15.05 -14.80 8.32
C TYR A 390 -15.26 -15.34 9.73
N ASP A 391 -15.38 -16.66 9.85
CA ASP A 391 -15.55 -17.37 11.11
C ASP A 391 -14.19 -17.74 11.73
N PHE A 392 -13.81 -17.03 12.81
CA PHE A 392 -12.62 -17.37 13.57
C PHE A 392 -12.80 -18.66 14.40
N HIS A 393 -14.04 -19.00 14.74
CA HIS A 393 -14.40 -20.07 15.66
C HIS A 393 -15.41 -21.06 15.06
N PRO A 394 -15.07 -21.75 13.95
CA PRO A 394 -15.97 -22.71 13.31
C PRO A 394 -16.35 -23.89 14.23
N GLU A 395 -15.56 -24.18 15.26
CA GLU A 395 -15.86 -25.17 16.29
C GLU A 395 -17.12 -24.84 17.11
N ARG A 396 -17.59 -23.59 17.09
CA ARG A 396 -18.87 -23.18 17.73
C ARG A 396 -20.11 -23.62 16.93
N GLY A 397 -19.94 -24.21 15.75
CA GLY A 397 -20.99 -24.86 14.97
C GLY A 397 -21.92 -23.90 14.20
N THR A 398 -22.90 -24.47 13.49
CA THR A 398 -23.78 -23.79 12.53
C THR A 398 -25.25 -23.79 12.99
N ASN A 399 -25.51 -23.56 14.28
CA ASN A 399 -26.89 -23.58 14.79
C ASN A 399 -27.74 -22.44 14.19
N GLU A 400 -29.07 -22.56 14.25
CA GLU A 400 -29.98 -21.54 13.67
C GLU A 400 -29.85 -20.16 14.35
N ASN A 401 -29.35 -20.14 15.59
CA ASN A 401 -29.15 -18.95 16.41
C ASN A 401 -27.77 -18.31 16.24
N VAL A 402 -27.01 -18.67 15.21
CA VAL A 402 -25.74 -18.00 14.90
C VAL A 402 -26.02 -16.51 14.63
N ASP A 403 -25.36 -15.68 15.42
CA ASP A 403 -25.36 -14.23 15.31
C ASP A 403 -24.09 -13.79 14.57
N LEU A 404 -24.25 -13.25 13.35
CA LEU A 404 -23.14 -12.72 12.56
C LEU A 404 -22.58 -11.40 13.14
N GLY A 405 -23.31 -10.77 14.07
CA GLY A 405 -22.86 -9.62 14.86
C GLY A 405 -21.99 -10.00 16.08
N ASP A 406 -21.78 -11.28 16.37
CA ASP A 406 -20.86 -11.72 17.43
C ASP A 406 -19.40 -11.45 17.02
N ASP A 407 -18.91 -10.26 17.39
CA ASP A 407 -17.55 -9.80 17.15
C ASP A 407 -16.46 -10.69 17.78
N SER A 408 -16.82 -11.57 18.73
CA SER A 408 -15.89 -12.56 19.28
C SER A 408 -15.67 -13.75 18.35
N ARG A 409 -16.49 -13.88 17.29
CA ARG A 409 -16.50 -15.00 16.36
C ARG A 409 -16.35 -14.58 14.91
N PHE A 410 -17.12 -13.59 14.48
CA PHE A 410 -17.19 -13.18 13.10
C PHE A 410 -16.55 -11.82 12.87
N ILE A 411 -16.04 -11.63 11.67
CA ILE A 411 -15.70 -10.31 11.14
C ILE A 411 -16.29 -10.16 9.74
N GLU A 412 -17.13 -9.15 9.55
CA GLU A 412 -17.53 -8.68 8.23
C GLU A 412 -16.29 -8.13 7.53
N PHE A 413 -15.96 -8.65 6.34
CA PHE A 413 -14.78 -8.18 5.61
C PHE A 413 -15.10 -7.64 4.22
N TYR A 414 -16.27 -7.96 3.66
CA TYR A 414 -16.66 -7.54 2.31
C TYR A 414 -18.17 -7.35 2.19
N ASN A 415 -18.61 -6.14 1.84
CA ASN A 415 -20.01 -5.81 1.56
C ASN A 415 -20.23 -5.59 0.05
N LEU A 416 -21.29 -6.22 -0.50
CA LEU A 416 -21.75 -6.11 -1.89
C LEU A 416 -23.11 -5.40 -1.92
N VAL A 417 -23.14 -4.14 -2.35
CA VAL A 417 -24.35 -3.32 -2.43
C VAL A 417 -24.94 -3.36 -3.84
N PHE A 418 -26.21 -3.76 -3.93
CA PHE A 418 -26.97 -3.87 -5.17
C PHE A 418 -27.80 -2.61 -5.38
N MET A 419 -27.12 -1.52 -5.75
CA MET A 419 -27.75 -0.20 -5.93
C MET A 419 -28.81 -0.25 -7.02
N GLN A 420 -30.07 -0.09 -6.61
CA GLN A 420 -31.23 -0.12 -7.50
C GLN A 420 -32.26 0.97 -7.20
N TYR A 421 -32.10 1.71 -6.09
CA TYR A 421 -32.98 2.79 -5.68
C TYR A 421 -32.21 4.08 -5.39
N ASN A 422 -32.92 5.20 -5.43
CA ASN A 422 -32.52 6.51 -4.93
C ASN A 422 -33.49 6.89 -3.80
N LYS A 423 -32.95 7.11 -2.60
CA LYS A 423 -33.74 7.57 -1.45
C LYS A 423 -33.90 9.09 -1.52
N THR A 424 -35.14 9.56 -1.57
CA THR A 424 -35.48 10.99 -1.56
C THR A 424 -35.51 11.55 -0.14
N GLU A 425 -35.63 12.88 -0.01
CA GLU A 425 -35.73 13.55 1.31
C GLU A 425 -36.94 13.08 2.12
N ASP A 426 -38.05 12.75 1.45
CA ASP A 426 -39.27 12.20 2.07
C ASP A 426 -39.14 10.71 2.44
N GLY A 427 -37.98 10.10 2.18
CA GLY A 427 -37.70 8.68 2.44
C GLY A 427 -38.25 7.71 1.38
N LEU A 428 -38.81 8.22 0.28
CA LEU A 428 -39.31 7.38 -0.82
C LEU A 428 -38.14 6.74 -1.59
N LEU A 429 -38.33 5.49 -2.04
CA LEU A 429 -37.36 4.75 -2.84
C LEU A 429 -37.75 4.80 -4.32
N GLU A 430 -37.07 5.63 -5.08
CA GLU A 430 -37.27 5.75 -6.53
C GLU A 430 -36.30 4.82 -7.29
N PRO A 431 -36.74 4.04 -8.28
CA PRO A 431 -35.83 3.21 -9.07
C PRO A 431 -34.74 4.04 -9.78
N LEU A 432 -33.49 3.59 -9.71
CA LEU A 432 -32.40 4.18 -10.49
C LEU A 432 -32.58 3.89 -11.99
N LYS A 433 -32.09 4.80 -12.84
CA LYS A 433 -32.11 4.63 -14.31
C LYS A 433 -31.47 3.34 -14.78
N GLN A 434 -30.45 2.89 -14.04
CA GLN A 434 -29.73 1.65 -14.27
C GLN A 434 -29.34 1.07 -12.91
N LYS A 435 -29.32 -0.26 -12.83
CA LYS A 435 -28.83 -0.99 -11.66
C LYS A 435 -27.31 -0.93 -11.64
N ASN A 436 -26.73 -0.73 -10.47
CA ASN A 436 -25.29 -0.56 -10.29
C ASN A 436 -24.76 -1.50 -9.20
N ILE A 437 -23.46 -1.72 -9.19
CA ILE A 437 -22.77 -2.42 -8.11
C ILE A 437 -21.83 -1.44 -7.43
N ASP A 438 -21.91 -1.42 -6.11
CA ASP A 438 -20.91 -0.85 -5.22
C ASP A 438 -20.46 -1.95 -4.27
N THR A 439 -19.18 -2.00 -3.95
CA THR A 439 -18.66 -2.95 -2.96
C THR A 439 -17.62 -2.29 -2.10
N GLY A 440 -17.51 -2.72 -0.85
CA GLY A 440 -16.43 -2.30 0.04
C GLY A 440 -15.84 -3.49 0.80
N LEU A 441 -14.57 -3.78 0.56
CA LEU A 441 -13.76 -4.72 1.32
C LEU A 441 -12.80 -3.94 2.22
N GLY A 442 -12.82 -4.21 3.53
CA GLY A 442 -11.94 -3.54 4.48
C GLY A 442 -10.53 -4.12 4.44
N LEU A 443 -9.55 -3.37 3.93
CA LEU A 443 -8.17 -3.86 3.76
C LEU A 443 -7.57 -4.38 5.08
N GLU A 444 -7.74 -3.63 6.17
CA GLU A 444 -7.21 -4.01 7.49
C GLU A 444 -7.87 -5.29 8.02
N ARG A 445 -9.15 -5.51 7.70
CA ARG A 445 -9.91 -6.67 8.16
C ARG A 445 -9.47 -7.94 7.42
N ILE A 446 -9.31 -7.87 6.10
CA ILE A 446 -8.80 -9.02 5.34
C ILE A 446 -7.33 -9.29 5.68
N ALA A 447 -6.53 -8.26 5.97
CA ALA A 447 -5.16 -8.40 6.44
C ALA A 447 -5.12 -9.12 7.79
N GLN A 448 -6.02 -8.78 8.73
CA GLN A 448 -6.14 -9.51 10.00
C GLN A 448 -6.35 -11.00 9.77
N ILE A 449 -7.28 -11.36 8.88
CA ILE A 449 -7.61 -12.76 8.57
C ILE A 449 -6.40 -13.48 7.97
N LEU A 450 -5.79 -12.92 6.93
CA LEU A 450 -4.71 -13.57 6.17
C LEU A 450 -3.40 -13.65 6.95
N GLN A 451 -3.09 -12.63 7.76
CA GLN A 451 -1.90 -12.60 8.61
C GLN A 451 -2.10 -13.38 9.92
N LYS A 452 -3.33 -13.82 10.21
CA LYS A 452 -3.71 -14.62 11.38
C LYS A 452 -3.36 -13.91 12.70
N VAL A 453 -3.57 -12.60 12.73
CA VAL A 453 -3.35 -11.75 13.90
C VAL A 453 -4.66 -11.50 14.63
N PRO A 454 -4.64 -11.25 15.96
CA PRO A 454 -5.85 -11.22 16.77
C PRO A 454 -6.74 -9.99 16.54
N ASN A 455 -6.22 -8.92 15.92
CA ASN A 455 -6.99 -7.71 15.60
C ASN A 455 -6.32 -6.91 14.48
N ASN A 456 -7.06 -5.97 13.88
CA ASN A 456 -6.57 -5.13 12.78
C ASN A 456 -5.30 -4.35 13.11
N TYR A 457 -5.08 -3.97 14.38
CA TYR A 457 -3.94 -3.14 14.80
C TYR A 457 -2.62 -3.89 14.85
N GLU A 458 -2.67 -5.22 14.81
CA GLU A 458 -1.50 -6.09 14.82
C GLU A 458 -1.09 -6.55 13.40
N THR A 459 -1.71 -5.97 12.37
CA THR A 459 -1.32 -6.16 10.97
C THR A 459 -0.07 -5.33 10.62
N ASP A 460 0.60 -5.71 9.53
CA ASP A 460 1.72 -4.96 8.95
C ASP A 460 1.36 -3.50 8.59
N LEU A 461 0.08 -3.20 8.37
CA LEU A 461 -0.44 -1.87 8.06
C LEU A 461 -0.42 -0.90 9.25
N ILE A 462 -0.42 -1.40 10.49
CA ILE A 462 -0.60 -0.58 11.70
C ILE A 462 0.45 -0.86 12.77
N TYR A 463 0.83 -2.14 12.97
CA TYR A 463 1.73 -2.54 14.04
C TYR A 463 3.09 -1.81 14.02
N PRO A 464 3.72 -1.51 12.86
CA PRO A 464 4.95 -0.73 12.84
C PRO A 464 4.81 0.68 13.45
N ILE A 465 3.62 1.30 13.35
CA ILE A 465 3.31 2.59 13.97
C ILE A 465 3.19 2.41 15.49
N ILE A 466 2.51 1.36 15.95
CA ILE A 466 2.45 0.98 17.37
C ILE A 466 3.87 0.75 17.92
N GLY A 467 4.70 0.02 17.17
CA GLY A 467 6.12 -0.19 17.48
C GLY A 467 6.85 1.13 17.76
N LYS A 468 6.59 2.16 16.93
CA LYS A 468 7.20 3.47 17.15
C LYS A 468 6.74 4.15 18.44
N VAL A 469 5.47 4.00 18.81
CA VAL A 469 4.94 4.54 20.06
C VAL A 469 5.48 3.78 21.28
N LEU A 470 5.63 2.45 21.18
CA LEU A 470 6.25 1.61 22.21
C LEU A 470 7.68 2.05 22.51
N GLU A 471 8.48 2.30 21.47
CA GLU A 471 9.85 2.84 21.61
C GLU A 471 9.87 4.16 22.38
N LEU A 472 8.96 5.09 22.04
CA LEU A 472 8.86 6.39 22.69
C LEU A 472 8.38 6.32 24.15
N ALA A 473 7.52 5.35 24.45
CA ALA A 473 7.01 5.09 25.80
C ALA A 473 7.94 4.21 26.64
N ASN A 474 8.96 3.57 26.04
CA ASN A 474 9.85 2.61 26.69
C ASN A 474 9.08 1.47 27.40
N ILE A 475 8.08 0.91 26.73
CA ILE A 475 7.26 -0.21 27.21
C ILE A 475 7.29 -1.38 26.20
N SER A 476 7.12 -2.61 26.70
CA SER A 476 6.93 -3.80 25.84
C SER A 476 5.44 -4.10 25.65
N TYR A 477 5.05 -4.43 24.41
CA TYR A 477 3.66 -4.74 24.05
C TYR A 477 3.09 -5.91 24.86
N ASP A 478 3.89 -6.96 25.07
CA ASP A 478 3.47 -8.17 25.78
C ASP A 478 3.17 -7.90 27.26
N SER A 479 3.91 -6.96 27.86
CA SER A 479 3.75 -6.54 29.26
C SER A 479 2.76 -5.40 29.44
N ALA A 480 2.27 -4.80 28.35
CA ALA A 480 1.40 -3.63 28.41
C ALA A 480 0.00 -4.03 28.92
N SER A 481 -0.56 -3.24 29.84
CA SER A 481 -1.95 -3.38 30.28
C SER A 481 -2.92 -3.13 29.12
N ASP A 482 -4.15 -3.60 29.24
CA ASP A 482 -5.19 -3.36 28.22
C ASP A 482 -5.41 -1.87 27.98
N LYS A 483 -5.39 -1.05 29.04
CA LYS A 483 -5.47 0.42 28.92
C LYS A 483 -4.31 1.00 28.12
N ALA A 484 -3.09 0.50 28.34
CA ALA A 484 -1.93 0.93 27.56
C ALA A 484 -2.04 0.48 26.09
N LYS A 485 -2.48 -0.75 25.83
CA LYS A 485 -2.74 -1.26 24.47
C LYS A 485 -3.81 -0.44 23.75
N THR A 486 -4.90 -0.06 24.43
CA THR A 486 -5.90 0.86 23.88
C THR A 486 -5.27 2.21 23.52
N SER A 487 -4.46 2.81 24.40
CA SER A 487 -3.77 4.07 24.09
C SER A 487 -2.84 3.95 22.87
N LEU A 488 -2.08 2.85 22.77
CA LEU A 488 -1.21 2.59 21.62
C LEU A 488 -2.01 2.49 20.31
N LYS A 489 -3.11 1.75 20.32
CA LYS A 489 -4.03 1.59 19.17
C LYS A 489 -4.63 2.92 18.72
N VAL A 490 -5.11 3.73 19.67
CA VAL A 490 -5.67 5.06 19.40
C VAL A 490 -4.64 5.98 18.75
N ILE A 491 -3.41 6.04 19.28
CA ILE A 491 -2.35 6.88 18.71
C ILE A 491 -2.02 6.44 17.28
N ALA A 492 -1.83 5.13 17.06
CA ALA A 492 -1.48 4.62 15.74
C ALA A 492 -2.56 4.92 14.68
N ASP A 493 -3.83 4.64 14.99
CA ASP A 493 -4.95 4.93 14.09
C ASP A 493 -5.09 6.44 13.80
N HIS A 494 -5.09 7.26 14.85
CA HIS A 494 -5.29 8.70 14.69
C HIS A 494 -4.16 9.34 13.89
N MET A 495 -2.92 8.87 14.05
CA MET A 495 -1.81 9.40 13.26
C MET A 495 -1.91 9.04 11.78
N ARG A 496 -2.49 7.88 11.41
CA ARG A 496 -2.82 7.59 10.00
C ARG A 496 -3.82 8.62 9.46
N ALA A 497 -4.92 8.85 10.18
CA ALA A 497 -5.94 9.82 9.80
C ALA A 497 -5.37 11.24 9.65
N VAL A 498 -4.61 11.71 10.63
CA VAL A 498 -4.02 13.06 10.66
C VAL A 498 -3.06 13.29 9.49
N VAL A 499 -2.17 12.33 9.21
CA VAL A 499 -1.19 12.45 8.11
C VAL A 499 -1.89 12.59 6.76
N TYR A 500 -2.86 11.72 6.48
CA TYR A 500 -3.59 11.77 5.21
C TYR A 500 -4.50 13.01 5.09
N LEU A 501 -5.17 13.44 6.16
CA LEU A 501 -6.00 14.64 6.13
C LEU A 501 -5.17 15.91 5.88
N ILE A 502 -4.00 16.04 6.50
CA ILE A 502 -3.11 17.19 6.26
C ILE A 502 -2.49 17.10 4.86
N SER A 503 -2.16 15.90 4.38
CA SER A 503 -1.73 15.68 2.98
C SER A 503 -2.79 16.15 1.98
N ASP A 504 -4.08 15.90 2.26
CA ASP A 504 -5.21 16.36 1.44
C ASP A 504 -5.59 17.83 1.71
N GLY A 505 -4.78 18.55 2.48
CA GLY A 505 -4.83 20.01 2.62
C GLY A 505 -5.62 20.53 3.83
N VAL A 506 -6.11 19.65 4.70
CA VAL A 506 -6.82 20.04 5.92
C VAL A 506 -5.84 20.60 6.96
N VAL A 507 -6.13 21.77 7.50
CA VAL A 507 -5.32 22.42 8.55
C VAL A 507 -6.08 22.36 9.88
N PRO A 508 -5.41 22.06 11.01
CA PRO A 508 -6.06 22.09 12.33
C PRO A 508 -6.76 23.42 12.62
N SER A 509 -8.04 23.38 13.01
CA SER A 509 -8.85 24.56 13.30
C SER A 509 -9.97 24.25 14.31
N ASN A 510 -10.82 25.22 14.66
CA ASN A 510 -11.96 25.02 15.56
C ASN A 510 -13.28 24.67 14.83
N ILE A 511 -13.26 24.52 13.49
CA ILE A 511 -14.47 24.29 12.71
C ILE A 511 -14.29 23.22 11.63
N GLY A 512 -15.38 22.51 11.31
CA GLY A 512 -15.46 21.56 10.20
C GLY A 512 -14.33 20.52 10.22
N ARG A 513 -13.71 20.31 9.05
CA ARG A 513 -12.64 19.31 8.85
C ARG A 513 -11.40 19.59 9.71
N GLY A 514 -11.09 20.88 9.92
CA GLY A 514 -9.95 21.28 10.75
C GLY A 514 -10.16 20.94 12.23
N TYR A 515 -11.40 21.00 12.72
CA TYR A 515 -11.74 20.53 14.07
C TYR A 515 -11.53 19.02 14.23
N VAL A 516 -11.85 18.22 13.21
CA VAL A 516 -11.59 16.77 13.23
C VAL A 516 -10.10 16.50 13.40
N VAL A 517 -9.24 17.11 12.58
CA VAL A 517 -7.77 16.93 12.68
C VAL A 517 -7.27 17.38 14.06
N ARG A 518 -7.71 18.55 14.54
CA ARG A 518 -7.36 19.06 15.87
C ARG A 518 -7.77 18.08 16.97
N ARG A 519 -8.99 17.54 16.93
CA ARG A 519 -9.50 16.56 17.91
C ARG A 519 -8.64 15.30 17.93
N LEU A 520 -8.31 14.74 16.76
CA LEU A 520 -7.49 13.53 16.64
C LEU A 520 -6.07 13.73 17.18
N ILE A 521 -5.42 14.86 16.84
CA ILE A 521 -4.10 15.22 17.38
C ILE A 521 -4.17 15.32 18.91
N ARG A 522 -5.11 16.10 19.46
CA ARG A 522 -5.22 16.31 20.91
C ARG A 522 -5.53 15.01 21.67
N ARG A 523 -6.35 14.12 21.10
CA ARG A 523 -6.61 12.80 21.67
C ARG A 523 -5.36 11.92 21.67
N ALA A 524 -4.59 11.91 20.58
CA ALA A 524 -3.33 11.20 20.51
C ALA A 524 -2.29 11.75 21.51
N VAL A 525 -2.17 13.08 21.66
CA VAL A 525 -1.28 13.71 22.67
C VAL A 525 -1.63 13.23 24.07
N ARG A 526 -2.92 13.29 24.45
CA ARG A 526 -3.37 12.87 25.78
C ARG A 526 -3.09 11.38 26.04
N LYS A 527 -3.37 10.51 25.07
CA LYS A 527 -3.05 9.08 25.17
C LYS A 527 -1.54 8.85 25.32
N GLY A 528 -0.71 9.61 24.62
CA GLY A 528 0.76 9.58 24.77
C GLY A 528 1.22 9.99 26.16
N LYS A 529 0.61 11.03 26.75
CA LYS A 529 0.87 11.42 28.14
C LYS A 529 0.50 10.33 29.13
N SER A 530 -0.62 9.62 28.92
CA SER A 530 -0.99 8.47 29.76
C SER A 530 0.01 7.31 29.71
N LEU A 531 0.81 7.23 28.63
CA LEU A 531 1.88 6.25 28.44
C LEU A 531 3.23 6.74 28.98
N GLY A 532 3.30 7.94 29.55
CA GLY A 532 4.53 8.54 30.08
C GLY A 532 5.44 9.18 29.02
N ILE A 533 4.93 9.46 27.81
CA ILE A 533 5.73 10.05 26.74
C ILE A 533 5.95 11.55 26.99
N ASN A 534 7.22 11.93 27.12
CA ASN A 534 7.62 13.30 27.47
C ASN A 534 8.02 14.19 26.28
N GLY A 535 8.05 13.66 25.06
CA GLY A 535 8.41 14.37 23.83
C GLY A 535 9.87 14.18 23.39
N ASP A 536 10.20 14.69 22.20
CA ASP A 536 11.50 14.59 21.51
C ASP A 536 12.57 15.61 22.00
N GLY A 537 12.44 16.12 23.22
CA GLY A 537 13.26 17.24 23.72
C GLY A 537 12.83 18.62 23.20
N ARG A 538 11.93 18.70 22.22
CA ARG A 538 11.24 19.94 21.78
C ARG A 538 9.79 20.00 22.29
N GLY A 539 9.40 19.04 23.12
CA GLY A 539 8.08 18.98 23.74
C GLY A 539 6.97 18.43 22.85
N ALA A 540 7.31 17.72 21.76
CA ALA A 540 6.36 17.04 20.88
C ALA A 540 6.84 15.61 20.56
N PHE A 541 5.94 14.65 20.40
CA PHE A 541 6.30 13.28 19.97
C PHE A 541 5.53 12.80 18.74
N LEU A 542 4.36 13.38 18.45
CA LEU A 542 3.54 12.99 17.30
C LEU A 542 4.24 13.21 15.95
N PRO A 543 5.14 14.21 15.76
CA PRO A 543 5.91 14.30 14.52
C PRO A 543 6.76 13.05 14.25
N ILE A 544 7.34 12.42 15.28
CA ILE A 544 8.11 11.17 15.13
C ILE A 544 7.20 10.02 14.71
N VAL A 545 5.99 9.95 15.25
CA VAL A 545 5.01 8.93 14.85
C VAL A 545 4.53 9.20 13.41
N ALA A 546 4.29 10.46 13.05
CA ALA A 546 3.91 10.87 11.71
C ALA A 546 4.98 10.52 10.66
N GLU A 547 6.27 10.67 10.98
CA GLU A 547 7.37 10.23 10.10
C GLU A 547 7.25 8.74 9.75
N LYS A 548 6.89 7.89 10.72
CA LYS A 548 6.69 6.47 10.45
C LYS A 548 5.50 6.20 9.53
N VAL A 549 4.39 6.93 9.72
CA VAL A 549 3.24 6.84 8.83
C VAL A 549 3.62 7.29 7.42
N ILE A 550 4.33 8.40 7.27
CA ILE A 550 4.79 8.93 5.96
C ILE A 550 5.69 7.93 5.24
N GLU A 551 6.61 7.28 5.96
CA GLU A 551 7.48 6.22 5.42
C GLU A 551 6.65 5.08 4.82
N MET A 552 5.65 4.60 5.56
CA MET A 552 4.76 3.52 5.12
C MET A 552 3.83 3.94 3.98
N SER A 553 3.37 5.20 3.95
CA SER A 553 2.44 5.71 2.94
C SER A 553 3.09 6.02 1.59
N THR A 554 4.43 6.18 1.53
CA THR A 554 5.12 6.70 0.33
C THR A 554 4.87 5.87 -0.94
N TYR A 555 4.70 4.55 -0.81
CA TYR A 555 4.44 3.65 -1.92
C TYR A 555 2.96 3.60 -2.34
N ILE A 556 2.07 4.06 -1.47
CA ILE A 556 0.61 4.07 -1.66
C ILE A 556 0.17 5.41 -2.23
N ASP A 557 0.74 6.51 -1.71
CA ASP A 557 0.42 7.87 -2.08
C ASP A 557 1.67 8.75 -2.05
N SER A 558 2.16 9.09 -3.25
CA SER A 558 3.36 9.92 -3.41
C SER A 558 3.19 11.34 -2.85
N ASP A 559 1.96 11.85 -2.75
CA ASP A 559 1.71 13.19 -2.23
C ASP A 559 2.10 13.32 -0.76
N VAL A 560 1.93 12.24 0.02
CA VAL A 560 2.27 12.23 1.45
C VAL A 560 3.75 12.53 1.65
N LYS A 561 4.63 11.93 0.83
CA LYS A 561 6.06 12.20 0.87
C LYS A 561 6.39 13.62 0.43
N LEU A 562 5.77 14.10 -0.65
CA LEU A 562 5.98 15.47 -1.15
C LEU A 562 5.57 16.53 -0.12
N LYS A 563 4.52 16.26 0.66
CA LYS A 563 3.95 17.17 1.66
C LYS A 563 4.47 16.93 3.07
N ALA A 564 5.41 15.99 3.26
CA ALA A 564 5.95 15.63 4.57
C ALA A 564 6.42 16.83 5.41
N PRO A 565 7.17 17.83 4.88
CA PRO A 565 7.59 18.98 5.69
C PRO A 565 6.40 19.76 6.28
N ARG A 566 5.32 19.93 5.52
CA ARG A 566 4.09 20.59 5.98
C ARG A 566 3.37 19.74 7.02
N ILE A 567 3.19 18.44 6.74
CA ILE A 567 2.51 17.52 7.65
C ILE A 567 3.18 17.53 9.04
N LEU A 568 4.50 17.38 9.07
CA LEU A 568 5.26 17.35 10.32
C LEU A 568 5.19 18.67 11.09
N GLU A 569 5.15 19.80 10.39
CA GLU A 569 5.07 21.11 11.04
C GLU A 569 3.68 21.40 11.62
N GLU A 570 2.61 21.12 10.89
CA GLU A 570 1.24 21.31 11.38
C GLU A 570 0.98 20.44 12.62
N VAL A 571 1.41 19.17 12.60
CA VAL A 571 1.31 18.26 13.76
C VAL A 571 2.09 18.81 14.95
N ARG A 572 3.33 19.28 14.73
CA ARG A 572 4.18 19.83 15.79
C ARG A 572 3.57 21.07 16.43
N GLN A 573 3.09 22.02 15.62
CA GLN A 573 2.53 23.27 16.11
C GLN A 573 1.28 23.02 16.96
N GLU A 574 0.38 22.15 16.50
CA GLU A 574 -0.83 21.81 17.25
C GLU A 574 -0.51 21.08 18.56
N GLU A 575 0.44 20.13 18.56
CA GLU A 575 0.87 19.44 19.79
C GLU A 575 1.52 20.40 20.80
N ILE A 576 2.47 21.23 20.37
CA ILE A 576 3.13 22.22 21.24
C ILE A 576 2.11 23.20 21.81
N HIS A 577 1.15 23.65 20.98
CA HIS A 577 0.10 24.55 21.42
C HIS A 577 -0.76 23.90 22.51
N PHE A 578 -1.23 22.67 22.29
CA PHE A 578 -2.08 21.96 23.24
C PHE A 578 -1.34 21.60 24.54
N ASN A 579 -0.07 21.24 24.47
CA ASN A 579 0.74 20.94 25.66
C ASN A 579 0.82 22.12 26.66
N LYS A 580 0.66 23.38 26.21
CA LYS A 580 0.62 24.57 27.09
C LYS A 580 -0.62 24.65 27.97
N THR A 581 -1.72 24.02 27.56
CA THR A 581 -3.00 24.06 28.28
C THR A 581 -3.39 22.71 28.87
N LEU A 582 -2.84 21.61 28.34
CA LEU A 582 -3.17 20.24 28.74
C LEU A 582 -3.12 20.02 30.25
N GLU A 583 -1.99 20.29 30.92
CA GLU A 583 -1.86 20.02 32.36
C GLU A 583 -2.87 20.81 33.21
N ARG A 584 -3.13 22.08 32.85
CA ARG A 584 -4.11 22.92 33.57
C ARG A 584 -5.54 22.44 33.30
N GLY A 585 -5.83 22.05 32.06
CA GLY A 585 -7.12 21.49 31.69
C GLY A 585 -7.39 20.14 32.36
N GLU A 586 -6.38 19.26 32.46
CA GLU A 586 -6.49 17.99 33.19
C GLU A 586 -6.79 18.25 34.67
N LYS A 587 -6.05 19.14 35.34
CA LYS A 587 -6.32 19.48 36.75
C LYS A 587 -7.73 20.04 36.96
N LEU A 588 -8.21 20.89 36.04
CA LEU A 588 -9.57 21.41 36.11
C LEU A 588 -10.60 20.29 35.92
N LEU A 589 -10.42 19.44 34.92
CA LEU A 589 -11.30 18.31 34.65
C LEU A 589 -11.38 17.37 35.85
N GLU A 590 -10.23 17.02 36.44
CA GLU A 590 -10.14 16.22 37.67
C GLU A 590 -10.95 16.83 38.82
N LEU A 591 -10.79 18.13 39.06
CA LEU A 591 -11.54 18.86 40.08
C LEU A 591 -13.05 18.79 39.82
N LYS A 592 -13.48 19.05 38.58
CA LYS A 592 -14.88 19.05 38.19
C LYS A 592 -15.53 17.67 38.25
N LEU A 593 -14.81 16.62 37.90
CA LEU A 593 -15.30 15.24 38.05
C LEU A 593 -15.44 14.86 39.53
N HIS A 594 -14.51 15.27 40.38
CA HIS A 594 -14.62 15.06 41.82
C HIS A 594 -15.82 15.82 42.43
N GLU A 595 -16.05 17.07 42.02
CA GLU A 595 -17.23 17.86 42.40
C GLU A 595 -18.52 17.14 41.99
N ALA A 596 -18.62 16.67 40.74
CA ALA A 596 -19.80 15.97 40.23
C ALA A 596 -20.09 14.65 40.97
N LEU A 597 -19.06 13.87 41.31
CA LEU A 597 -19.18 12.62 42.07
C LEU A 597 -19.60 12.84 43.52
N SER A 598 -19.29 14.01 44.08
CA SER A 598 -19.59 14.35 45.48
C SER A 598 -21.04 14.84 45.69
N MET A 599 -21.81 15.05 44.63
CA MET A 599 -23.19 15.54 44.70
C MET A 599 -24.17 14.41 45.08
N ALA A 600 -24.60 14.40 46.35
CA ALA A 600 -25.58 13.42 46.84
C ALA A 600 -26.97 13.59 46.19
N GLY A 601 -27.57 12.48 45.76
CA GLY A 601 -28.98 12.42 45.32
C GLY A 601 -29.24 12.73 43.83
N LYS A 602 -28.20 12.95 43.02
CA LYS A 602 -28.30 13.07 41.54
C LYS A 602 -27.33 12.11 40.86
N LYS A 603 -27.63 11.70 39.63
CA LYS A 603 -26.64 10.99 38.79
C LYS A 603 -25.44 11.94 38.57
N PRO A 604 -24.19 11.51 38.80
CA PRO A 604 -23.02 12.35 38.58
C PRO A 604 -22.99 12.88 37.14
N CYS A 605 -22.98 14.20 36.99
CA CYS A 605 -23.02 14.87 35.70
C CYS A 605 -22.15 16.13 35.72
N LEU A 606 -21.28 16.27 34.72
CA LEU A 606 -20.50 17.47 34.45
C LEU A 606 -21.40 18.49 33.73
N SER A 607 -21.42 19.73 34.22
CA SER A 607 -22.25 20.78 33.61
C SER A 607 -21.77 21.14 32.20
N GLY A 608 -22.71 21.52 31.33
CA GLY A 608 -22.40 21.97 29.98
C GLY A 608 -21.46 23.19 29.96
N LYS A 609 -21.61 24.07 30.95
CA LYS A 609 -20.73 25.23 31.17
C LYS A 609 -19.30 24.84 31.54
N ASP A 610 -19.12 23.86 32.43
CA ASP A 610 -17.78 23.38 32.77
C ASP A 610 -17.12 22.67 31.57
N ALA A 611 -17.89 21.88 30.81
CA ALA A 611 -17.43 21.28 29.56
C ALA A 611 -17.05 22.35 28.52
N PHE A 612 -17.83 23.43 28.42
CA PHE A 612 -17.55 24.56 27.54
C PHE A 612 -16.28 25.30 27.96
N VAL A 613 -16.05 25.53 29.26
CA VAL A 613 -14.79 26.13 29.74
C VAL A 613 -13.58 25.26 29.38
N LEU A 614 -13.68 23.95 29.55
CA LEU A 614 -12.63 23.01 29.13
C LEU A 614 -12.36 23.10 27.62
N TYR A 615 -13.42 23.18 26.82
CA TYR A 615 -13.36 23.34 25.38
C TYR A 615 -12.73 24.66 24.94
N ASP A 616 -13.30 25.78 25.37
CA ASP A 616 -12.95 27.12 24.89
C ASP A 616 -11.61 27.60 25.49
N THR A 617 -11.44 27.48 26.82
CA THR A 617 -10.29 28.05 27.51
C THR A 617 -9.07 27.13 27.48
N TYR A 618 -9.28 25.82 27.60
CA TYR A 618 -8.19 24.85 27.71
C TYR A 618 -8.00 24.02 26.42
N GLY A 619 -8.91 24.14 25.46
CA GLY A 619 -8.81 23.45 24.20
C GLY A 619 -9.10 21.96 24.30
N PHE A 620 -9.90 21.50 25.24
CA PHE A 620 -10.28 20.09 25.34
C PHE A 620 -11.51 19.84 24.46
N PRO A 621 -11.40 19.11 23.34
CA PRO A 621 -12.59 18.64 22.63
C PRO A 621 -13.58 18.03 23.61
N VAL A 622 -14.86 18.40 23.49
CA VAL A 622 -15.92 17.95 24.40
C VAL A 622 -15.98 16.43 24.48
N GLU A 623 -15.61 15.75 23.40
CA GLU A 623 -15.61 14.29 23.32
C GLU A 623 -14.43 13.67 24.07
N ILE A 624 -13.26 14.34 24.14
CA ILE A 624 -12.19 13.90 25.05
C ILE A 624 -12.66 14.04 26.49
N THR A 625 -13.31 15.17 26.82
CA THR A 625 -13.90 15.39 28.14
C THR A 625 -14.93 14.30 28.47
N ALA A 626 -15.78 13.93 27.52
CA ALA A 626 -16.77 12.86 27.66
C ALA A 626 -16.13 11.50 27.90
N GLU A 627 -15.08 11.16 27.14
CA GLU A 627 -14.33 9.92 27.32
C GLU A 627 -13.75 9.82 28.75
N VAL A 628 -13.18 10.91 29.29
CA VAL A 628 -12.64 10.91 30.66
C VAL A 628 -13.74 10.82 31.71
N ALA A 629 -14.84 11.53 31.49
CA ALA A 629 -15.98 11.55 32.41
C ALA A 629 -16.61 10.15 32.51
N GLU A 630 -16.80 9.48 31.36
CA GLU A 630 -17.33 8.13 31.25
C GLU A 630 -16.44 7.11 32.00
N GLU A 631 -15.11 7.20 31.87
CA GLU A 631 -14.16 6.36 32.63
C GLU A 631 -14.35 6.46 34.15
N ARG A 632 -15.00 7.53 34.65
CA ARG A 632 -15.30 7.76 36.07
C ARG A 632 -16.77 7.62 36.44
N GLY A 633 -17.61 7.18 35.51
CA GLY A 633 -19.05 7.07 35.73
C GLY A 633 -19.77 8.42 35.85
N VAL A 634 -19.25 9.46 35.21
CA VAL A 634 -19.83 10.81 35.14
C VAL A 634 -20.33 11.09 33.73
N SER A 635 -21.58 11.53 33.57
CA SER A 635 -22.11 11.97 32.26
C SER A 635 -21.76 13.44 31.98
N ILE A 636 -21.93 13.90 30.74
CA ILE A 636 -21.84 15.32 30.39
C ILE A 636 -23.22 15.83 29.97
N ASP A 637 -23.58 17.02 30.43
CA ASP A 637 -24.72 17.79 29.95
C ASP A 637 -24.40 18.38 28.56
N MET A 638 -24.67 17.59 27.52
CA MET A 638 -24.43 17.99 26.12
C MET A 638 -25.37 19.11 25.65
N ASP A 639 -26.61 19.13 26.14
CA ASP A 639 -27.57 20.19 25.79
C ASP A 639 -27.10 21.54 26.35
N GLY A 640 -26.62 21.55 27.60
CA GLY A 640 -26.02 22.73 28.20
C GLY A 640 -24.72 23.16 27.50
N PHE A 641 -23.91 22.21 27.03
CA PHE A 641 -22.69 22.53 26.27
C PHE A 641 -23.04 23.19 24.93
N GLU A 642 -23.99 22.63 24.19
CA GLU A 642 -24.41 23.18 22.90
C GLU A 642 -25.06 24.56 23.08
N ALA A 643 -25.80 24.78 24.17
CA ALA A 643 -26.34 26.10 24.51
C ALA A 643 -25.22 27.15 24.73
N GLU A 644 -24.13 26.79 25.40
CA GLU A 644 -22.98 27.69 25.59
C GLU A 644 -22.19 27.91 24.28
N MET A 645 -22.07 26.87 23.44
CA MET A 645 -21.51 26.99 22.09
C MET A 645 -22.32 27.95 21.22
N GLU A 646 -23.65 27.88 21.27
CA GLU A 646 -24.53 28.79 20.53
C GLU A 646 -24.48 30.22 21.08
N ASN A 647 -24.35 30.40 22.40
CA ASN A 647 -24.16 31.73 23.00
C ASN A 647 -22.83 32.40 22.59
N GLN A 648 -21.80 31.60 22.25
CA GLN A 648 -20.50 32.11 21.80
C GLN A 648 -20.49 32.50 20.31
N ARG A 649 -21.30 31.83 19.48
CA ARG A 649 -21.43 32.12 18.04
C ARG A 649 -22.07 33.50 17.81
#